data_AF-A0A3B8Q3L7-F1
#
_entry.id   AF-A0A3B8Q3L7-F1
#
_cell.length_a   1.000
_cell.length_b   1.000
_cell.length_c   1.000
_cell.angle_alpha   90.00
_cell.angle_beta   90.00
_cell.angle_gamma   90.00
#
_symmetry.space_group_name_H-M   'P 1'
#
loop_
_entity.id
_entity.type
_entity.pdbx_description
1 polymer ?
#
loop_
_entity_poly.entity_id
_entity_poly.type
_entity_poly.pdbx_seq_one_letter_code
_entity_poly.pdbx_strand_id
1 'polypeptide(L)'
;VRAFDLRFGVLMDDATAGTPGEGWSVNFGRIPADQGTGEGGFAPLPGGLTIAFETRDTAEDPSSIRVSVSGVTVGNFPRPFAYSSGFRTVVIHWDSAGLDLTYDGKSICLDLPTSGVFPGVGDTFAFTARSTKSAMDVRIDNLKVTTQPLPAIDTGGPIISEFVADNGLFEDEFADKPDWIELFNGSSTPVSLEGWYLTDSKKNLTKWRLSGVTLSSYNYQVVFASGRDLAFSPTHWPHANFKLAKSGGYLALVRPDGKTVASAYDYGTQELNVSYGEKGAERHRGFMYPASPGAVNAQEPALAGLCPEPVFSHIGGLVREPIELTLTAPDVPGAEVRYTLDRTEPRPDSLLYTHPIALSQGTTVKARTFAPDYVPSRALSHTFVFLDDSLINYVGTGQVFESNLPLVFLDSFGVNVDSSTGGSRPFRPGYAVVIAPEVASGRASLMTEPEYAGPCGIHVRGESSASFDQRSYALELWDDAGADRDAPLLGMPADSDWVLYGPWSEKTLMRNKLVFDWMQALRGDDGTAVRTRFVEVFFNQSKPPSGRIGYSSYRGIFVLMEKLKRGKQRVPLENLNSKAVAPELITGGYIFRRDKEDALKNNWTTSRTGMPLQSYDPDRLNVPQFNYLKTYVGAFETALMSADFKNPQTGYRAFLDPDTFIDAQWLLEIAKQVDGYVFSTYFHKDRDGRLRAGPLWDFNISLGNADYGTGDRATGWLYDVPNGVGQNWYPRLHLDSNYKLAHWDRYWEMRRTIFASNAVNATIEGHMATLLDGYSGLVSNRAPVEIQNPVARHFRKWPRLGVRDWPNPPAETRIRTWQAEVEYMRNWLQQRLEWLDDQSLRVGSVVYRPPNLSLAGRLISAPIQVSMTPYHRQHATLIFPDGAVYYTTDNSDPRLPNGELSGKAIQYSESLTISSSVTINARLYAARQWSPLATATFLYDAVPASHSNLVISEILYQPAPPTPDEIAAGILNAQQFEFLELRNISRHTVNVAGVRISRGVDFDFAFAPEASRLLKAGESVVLVADRRAFSIRYPNTPSAKVVGQFRGHLDSAGDSLLIQAADGSVIREFRYESASPWPAVGDGTGLSLILNHPTKNPDPAVAFSWLTSAKTGGTPGTFGVGNDTFVGIPDQDTDGDGLADLFEFASGSDLENADSAFFLRVALTPLEIDGARSDYLTFQFRRQPTVLGLAIAVEFSDDLNTWLVVEPAPILVSSSVHDDGTVTETYRLGTPIVDDPKRSGLLRLRVRQQ
;
A
#
# COMPACT_ATOMS: atom_id res chain seq x y z
N VAL A 1 27.00 -20.57 26.32
CA VAL A 1 28.28 -20.93 26.99
C VAL A 1 28.61 -19.83 27.98
N ARG A 2 29.03 -20.12 29.21
CA ARG A 2 29.39 -19.10 30.22
C ARG A 2 30.82 -18.58 30.03
N ALA A 3 31.72 -19.46 29.64
CA ALA A 3 33.14 -19.20 29.43
C ALA A 3 33.69 -20.25 28.44
N PHE A 4 34.77 -19.91 27.73
CA PHE A 4 35.48 -20.89 26.90
C PHE A 4 37.00 -20.78 27.07
N ASP A 5 37.65 -21.92 26.92
CA ASP A 5 39.08 -22.05 26.74
C ASP A 5 39.36 -22.54 25.31
N LEU A 6 40.12 -21.76 24.57
CA LEU A 6 40.64 -22.13 23.26
C LEU A 6 42.15 -22.31 23.37
N ARG A 7 42.65 -23.50 23.03
CA ARG A 7 44.08 -23.80 23.00
C ARG A 7 44.46 -24.43 21.68
N PHE A 8 45.47 -23.90 21.02
CA PHE A 8 46.01 -24.48 19.77
C PHE A 8 47.46 -24.09 19.58
N GLY A 9 48.19 -24.84 18.76
CA GLY A 9 49.46 -24.44 18.19
C GLY A 9 49.24 -23.73 16.87
N VAL A 10 49.94 -22.62 16.63
CA VAL A 10 50.01 -21.96 15.32
C VAL A 10 51.44 -21.96 14.79
N LEU A 11 51.62 -22.39 13.55
CA LEU A 11 52.87 -22.28 12.81
C LEU A 11 52.67 -21.30 11.64
N MET A 12 53.64 -20.41 11.47
CA MET A 12 53.67 -19.39 10.43
C MET A 12 54.96 -19.57 9.63
N ASP A 13 54.86 -20.04 8.39
CA ASP A 13 56.01 -20.33 7.53
C ASP A 13 56.09 -19.35 6.34
N ASP A 14 57.31 -18.91 6.00
CA ASP A 14 57.59 -18.03 4.86
C ASP A 14 58.10 -18.88 3.70
N ALA A 15 57.21 -19.20 2.75
CA ALA A 15 57.59 -20.02 1.61
C ALA A 15 58.51 -19.28 0.62
N THR A 16 58.62 -17.94 0.67
CA THR A 16 59.47 -17.17 -0.27
C THR A 16 59.88 -15.79 0.27
N ALA A 17 61.11 -15.70 0.80
CA ALA A 17 61.99 -14.53 0.79
C ALA A 17 61.41 -13.19 1.32
N GLY A 18 61.18 -13.11 2.63
CA GLY A 18 61.55 -11.91 3.41
C GLY A 18 60.56 -10.75 3.41
N THR A 19 59.31 -10.96 2.97
CA THR A 19 58.23 -9.99 3.22
C THR A 19 57.06 -10.72 3.86
N PRO A 20 56.83 -10.57 5.18
CA PRO A 20 55.81 -11.35 5.86
C PRO A 20 54.40 -11.04 5.34
N GLY A 21 53.54 -12.06 5.33
CA GLY A 21 52.10 -11.89 5.13
C GLY A 21 51.47 -10.98 6.19
N GLU A 22 50.22 -10.59 5.99
CA GLU A 22 49.52 -9.65 6.88
C GLU A 22 49.06 -10.27 8.19
N GLY A 23 48.85 -11.59 8.20
CA GLY A 23 48.68 -12.37 9.43
C GLY A 23 47.49 -13.31 9.40
N TRP A 24 46.88 -13.54 10.57
CA TRP A 24 45.72 -14.41 10.75
C TRP A 24 44.84 -13.94 11.92
N SER A 25 43.61 -14.44 12.03
CA SER A 25 42.68 -14.08 13.09
C SER A 25 41.91 -15.28 13.66
N VAL A 26 41.45 -15.13 14.90
CA VAL A 26 40.44 -15.99 15.54
C VAL A 26 39.19 -15.16 15.76
N ASN A 27 38.07 -15.68 15.30
CA ASN A 27 36.77 -15.05 15.38
C ASN A 27 35.81 -15.94 16.18
N PHE A 28 35.06 -15.36 17.11
CA PHE A 28 34.06 -16.06 17.91
C PHE A 28 32.75 -15.27 17.96
N GLY A 29 31.65 -15.93 17.58
CA GLY A 29 30.29 -15.35 17.56
C GLY A 29 29.46 -15.86 16.38
N ARG A 30 28.44 -15.10 15.98
CA ARG A 30 27.70 -15.31 14.71
C ARG A 30 28.51 -14.73 13.54
N ILE A 31 29.11 -15.59 12.74
CA ILE A 31 30.03 -15.18 11.67
C ILE A 31 29.27 -15.08 10.34
N PRO A 32 29.13 -13.87 9.74
CA PRO A 32 28.48 -13.70 8.44
C PRO A 32 29.17 -14.50 7.33
N ALA A 33 28.40 -14.93 6.32
CA ALA A 33 28.90 -15.78 5.24
C ALA A 33 30.03 -15.13 4.41
N ASP A 34 30.08 -13.80 4.35
CA ASP A 34 31.08 -12.99 3.63
C ASP A 34 32.28 -12.56 4.50
N GLN A 35 32.21 -12.73 5.83
CA GLN A 35 33.29 -12.39 6.78
C GLN A 35 34.06 -13.61 7.30
N GLY A 36 33.78 -14.80 6.79
CA GLY A 36 34.55 -16.02 7.08
C GLY A 36 35.83 -16.21 6.25
N THR A 37 36.11 -15.33 5.27
CA THR A 37 37.23 -15.50 4.31
C THR A 37 37.92 -14.16 3.98
N GLY A 38 39.24 -14.18 3.83
CA GLY A 38 40.01 -13.02 3.34
C GLY A 38 39.99 -11.79 4.25
N GLU A 39 39.83 -10.59 3.67
CA GLU A 39 39.81 -9.28 4.37
C GLU A 39 38.69 -9.18 5.42
N GLY A 40 37.54 -9.81 5.16
CA GLY A 40 36.36 -9.74 6.03
C GLY A 40 36.60 -10.37 7.40
N GLY A 41 37.47 -11.38 7.50
CA GLY A 41 37.77 -12.07 8.77
C GLY A 41 38.69 -11.31 9.72
N PHE A 42 39.23 -10.16 9.31
CA PHE A 42 40.00 -9.24 10.18
C PHE A 42 39.17 -8.03 10.62
N ALA A 43 37.99 -7.84 10.02
CA ALA A 43 37.09 -6.78 10.42
C ALA A 43 36.50 -7.09 11.81
N PRO A 44 36.36 -6.09 12.70
CA PRO A 44 35.69 -6.27 13.97
C PRO A 44 34.27 -6.83 13.81
N LEU A 45 34.02 -8.02 14.37
CA LEU A 45 32.70 -8.67 14.34
C LEU A 45 31.66 -7.90 15.18
N PRO A 46 30.52 -7.48 14.60
CA PRO A 46 29.40 -6.95 15.38
C PRO A 46 28.84 -8.05 16.32
N GLY A 47 28.72 -7.76 17.61
CA GLY A 47 28.24 -8.72 18.62
C GLY A 47 29.19 -9.89 18.95
N GLY A 48 30.40 -9.91 18.40
CA GLY A 48 31.36 -11.01 18.53
C GLY A 48 32.75 -10.55 19.00
N LEU A 49 33.68 -11.51 19.05
CA LEU A 49 35.09 -11.31 19.40
C LEU A 49 35.96 -11.58 18.17
N THR A 50 36.82 -10.64 17.83
CA THR A 50 37.86 -10.78 16.81
C THR A 50 39.23 -10.59 17.45
N ILE A 51 40.11 -11.59 17.33
CA ILE A 51 41.51 -11.51 17.76
C ILE A 51 42.37 -11.62 16.50
N ALA A 52 42.87 -10.49 16.00
CA ALA A 52 43.72 -10.41 14.82
C ALA A 52 45.19 -10.38 15.23
N PHE A 53 45.98 -11.31 14.69
CA PHE A 53 47.42 -11.38 14.82
C PHE A 53 48.03 -10.77 13.55
N GLU A 54 48.31 -9.47 13.60
CA GLU A 54 48.82 -8.68 12.47
C GLU A 54 50.34 -8.77 12.42
N THR A 55 50.86 -9.52 11.46
CA THR A 55 52.26 -9.94 11.46
C THR A 55 53.18 -9.03 10.64
N ARG A 56 52.60 -8.15 9.82
CA ARG A 56 53.34 -7.22 8.96
C ARG A 56 53.68 -5.93 9.71
N ASP A 57 54.94 -5.53 9.65
CA ASP A 57 55.46 -4.26 10.18
C ASP A 57 55.79 -3.34 8.99
N THR A 58 55.12 -2.18 8.89
CA THR A 58 55.32 -1.21 7.80
C THR A 58 56.02 0.08 8.24
N ALA A 59 56.68 0.09 9.41
CA ALA A 59 57.27 1.26 10.06
C ALA A 59 56.29 2.38 10.49
N GLU A 60 55.15 2.53 9.80
CA GLU A 60 54.03 3.40 10.21
C GLU A 60 53.00 2.66 11.10
N ASP A 61 52.87 1.34 10.94
CA ASP A 61 52.02 0.48 11.78
C ASP A 61 52.81 -0.78 12.19
N PRO A 62 53.26 -0.88 13.47
CA PRO A 62 54.04 -2.01 13.93
C PRO A 62 53.18 -3.27 14.04
N SER A 63 53.78 -4.44 13.81
CA SER A 63 53.08 -5.71 13.96
C SER A 63 52.48 -5.84 15.37
N SER A 64 51.26 -6.37 15.48
CA SER A 64 50.48 -6.31 16.72
C SER A 64 49.52 -7.50 16.88
N ILE A 65 49.00 -7.68 18.09
CA ILE A 65 47.76 -8.44 18.30
C ILE A 65 46.66 -7.45 18.64
N ARG A 66 45.60 -7.45 17.85
CA ARG A 66 44.45 -6.60 18.03
C ARG A 66 43.26 -7.43 18.50
N VAL A 67 42.62 -6.97 19.58
CA VAL A 67 41.39 -7.55 20.10
C VAL A 67 40.26 -6.55 19.87
N SER A 68 39.23 -6.98 19.17
CA SER A 68 38.03 -6.21 18.93
C SER A 68 36.81 -6.96 19.46
N VAL A 69 35.91 -6.21 20.08
CA VAL A 69 34.67 -6.68 20.70
C VAL A 69 33.53 -5.86 20.13
N SER A 70 32.53 -6.54 19.58
CA SER A 70 31.30 -5.93 19.08
C SER A 70 31.53 -4.74 18.15
N GLY A 71 32.45 -4.91 17.19
CA GLY A 71 32.78 -3.89 16.21
C GLY A 71 33.84 -2.87 16.67
N VAL A 72 34.29 -2.91 17.93
CA VAL A 72 35.20 -1.90 18.52
C VAL A 72 36.51 -2.54 18.97
N THR A 73 37.65 -1.95 18.61
CA THR A 73 38.95 -2.39 19.12
C THR A 73 39.10 -2.01 20.60
N VAL A 74 39.24 -3.01 21.46
CA VAL A 74 39.38 -2.85 22.92
C VAL A 74 40.81 -3.10 23.41
N GLY A 75 41.65 -3.71 22.56
CA GLY A 75 43.07 -3.89 22.84
C GLY A 75 43.89 -3.91 21.55
N ASN A 76 45.05 -3.25 21.57
CA ASN A 76 46.06 -3.35 20.51
C ASN A 76 47.43 -3.50 21.17
N PHE A 77 48.09 -4.63 20.92
CA PHE A 77 49.30 -5.06 21.62
C PHE A 77 50.46 -5.20 20.63
N PRO A 78 51.25 -4.13 20.40
CA PRO A 78 52.41 -4.17 19.50
C PRO A 78 53.42 -5.24 19.93
N ARG A 79 53.83 -6.08 18.98
CA ARG A 79 54.80 -7.14 19.21
C ARG A 79 55.42 -7.66 17.91
N PRO A 80 56.68 -8.07 17.93
CA PRO A 80 57.27 -8.79 16.81
C PRO A 80 56.77 -10.24 16.75
N PHE A 81 56.66 -10.77 15.54
CA PHE A 81 56.37 -12.19 15.27
C PHE A 81 57.61 -12.87 14.69
N ALA A 82 57.94 -14.05 15.23
CA ALA A 82 59.06 -14.85 14.76
C ALA A 82 58.56 -15.86 13.70
N TYR A 83 59.10 -15.75 12.49
CA TYR A 83 58.88 -16.70 11.40
C TYR A 83 59.88 -17.85 11.55
N SER A 84 59.44 -19.00 12.05
CA SER A 84 60.30 -20.15 12.34
C SER A 84 59.52 -21.45 12.19
N SER A 85 60.20 -22.57 11.94
CA SER A 85 59.62 -23.90 11.67
C SER A 85 58.91 -24.59 12.87
N GLY A 86 58.70 -23.91 13.99
CA GLY A 86 58.09 -24.48 15.20
C GLY A 86 56.72 -23.88 15.53
N PHE A 87 55.77 -24.71 15.97
CA PHE A 87 54.46 -24.26 16.46
C PHE A 87 54.58 -23.37 17.71
N ARG A 88 53.73 -22.36 17.80
CA ARG A 88 53.59 -21.42 18.91
C ARG A 88 52.27 -21.66 19.61
N THR A 89 52.27 -21.85 20.92
CA THR A 89 51.04 -22.15 21.64
C THR A 89 50.23 -20.88 21.85
N VAL A 90 48.97 -20.89 21.45
CA VAL A 90 47.98 -19.84 21.74
C VAL A 90 46.99 -20.41 22.75
N VAL A 91 46.78 -19.66 23.83
CA VAL A 91 45.75 -19.95 24.83
C VAL A 91 44.90 -18.71 24.97
N ILE A 92 43.61 -18.87 24.73
CA ILE A 92 42.60 -17.85 24.96
C ILE A 92 41.67 -18.40 26.03
N HIS A 93 41.56 -17.69 27.14
CA HIS A 93 40.52 -17.91 28.12
C HIS A 93 39.58 -16.72 28.05
N TRP A 94 38.29 -16.99 27.96
CA TRP A 94 37.27 -15.95 27.99
C TRP A 94 36.18 -16.34 28.97
N ASP A 95 35.89 -15.45 29.91
CA ASP A 95 34.85 -15.62 30.91
C ASP A 95 34.17 -14.28 31.27
N SER A 96 33.46 -14.23 32.39
CA SER A 96 32.78 -13.01 32.85
C SER A 96 33.72 -11.92 33.38
N ALA A 97 34.98 -12.23 33.68
CA ALA A 97 35.99 -11.24 34.11
C ALA A 97 36.66 -10.58 32.90
N GLY A 98 36.80 -11.30 31.79
CA GLY A 98 37.27 -10.74 30.53
C GLY A 98 37.97 -11.75 29.63
N LEU A 99 38.82 -11.25 28.74
CA LEU A 99 39.67 -12.06 27.88
C LEU A 99 41.10 -12.13 28.43
N ASP A 100 41.55 -13.34 28.72
CA ASP A 100 42.98 -13.63 28.86
C ASP A 100 43.51 -14.18 27.55
N LEU A 101 44.62 -13.63 27.11
CA LEU A 101 45.31 -14.11 25.92
C LEU A 101 46.77 -14.38 26.26
N THR A 102 47.22 -15.59 25.96
CA THR A 102 48.62 -15.99 26.00
C THR A 102 49.06 -16.46 24.62
N TYR A 103 50.23 -16.01 24.19
CA TYR A 103 50.86 -16.47 22.96
C TYR A 103 52.32 -16.83 23.26
N ASP A 104 52.68 -18.06 22.91
CA ASP A 104 53.99 -18.69 23.12
C ASP A 104 54.47 -18.62 24.58
N GLY A 105 53.56 -18.91 25.51
CA GLY A 105 53.84 -18.86 26.95
C GLY A 105 53.98 -17.45 27.54
N LYS A 106 53.78 -16.40 26.74
CA LYS A 106 53.75 -15.01 27.20
C LYS A 106 52.32 -14.48 27.26
N SER A 107 51.92 -13.99 28.43
CA SER A 107 50.65 -13.28 28.61
C SER A 107 50.66 -11.98 27.79
N ILE A 108 49.56 -11.74 27.08
CA ILE A 108 49.31 -10.57 26.22
C ILE A 108 48.34 -9.63 26.92
N CYS A 109 47.26 -10.18 27.43
CA CYS A 109 46.32 -9.49 28.30
C CYS A 109 45.78 -10.46 29.34
N LEU A 110 45.32 -9.89 30.45
CA LEU A 110 44.58 -10.56 31.51
C LEU A 110 43.33 -9.72 31.78
N ASP A 111 42.18 -10.39 31.93
CA ASP A 111 40.87 -9.79 32.20
C ASP A 111 40.56 -8.59 31.27
N LEU A 112 40.94 -8.66 29.98
CA LEU A 112 40.67 -7.57 29.05
C LEU A 112 39.15 -7.41 28.93
N PRO A 113 38.57 -6.21 29.20
CA PRO A 113 37.12 -6.06 29.19
C PRO A 113 36.51 -6.39 27.82
N THR A 114 35.47 -7.23 27.84
CA THR A 114 34.77 -7.71 26.64
C THR A 114 33.29 -7.36 26.67
N SER A 115 32.97 -6.15 27.14
CA SER A 115 31.60 -5.63 27.21
C SER A 115 30.90 -5.72 25.85
N GLY A 116 29.80 -6.48 25.79
CA GLY A 116 29.01 -6.64 24.58
C GLY A 116 29.18 -7.98 23.84
N VAL A 117 30.04 -8.90 24.31
CA VAL A 117 30.07 -10.29 23.82
C VAL A 117 29.11 -11.15 24.65
N PHE A 118 28.14 -11.79 23.99
CA PHE A 118 27.17 -12.69 24.64
C PHE A 118 27.10 -14.03 23.89
N PRO A 119 27.75 -15.10 24.40
CA PRO A 119 27.81 -16.39 23.70
C PRO A 119 26.42 -17.05 23.57
N GLY A 120 25.94 -17.16 22.34
CA GLY A 120 24.65 -17.76 21.98
C GLY A 120 24.75 -19.21 21.51
N VAL A 121 23.59 -19.86 21.40
CA VAL A 121 23.47 -21.14 20.68
C VAL A 121 23.69 -20.87 19.19
N GLY A 122 24.60 -21.63 18.55
CA GLY A 122 24.96 -21.46 17.15
C GLY A 122 26.18 -20.57 16.89
N ASP A 123 26.78 -19.97 17.91
CA ASP A 123 28.06 -19.28 17.77
C ASP A 123 29.17 -20.26 17.40
N THR A 124 30.07 -19.81 16.53
CA THR A 124 31.14 -20.64 15.98
C THR A 124 32.50 -19.97 16.15
N PHE A 125 33.55 -20.77 16.10
CA PHE A 125 34.91 -20.29 15.93
C PHE A 125 35.28 -20.34 14.45
N ALA A 126 35.76 -19.24 13.88
CA ALA A 126 36.41 -19.24 12.58
C ALA A 126 37.86 -18.78 12.68
N PHE A 127 38.70 -19.38 11.84
CA PHE A 127 40.08 -19.01 11.66
C PHE A 127 40.26 -18.47 10.25
N THR A 128 40.86 -17.30 10.13
CA THR A 128 41.09 -16.67 8.82
C THR A 128 42.57 -16.31 8.69
N ALA A 129 43.10 -16.41 7.48
CA ALA A 129 44.44 -15.96 7.13
C ALA A 129 44.36 -14.98 5.96
N ARG A 130 45.26 -14.00 5.94
CA ARG A 130 45.29 -12.93 4.94
C ARG A 130 46.67 -12.78 4.32
N SER A 131 46.70 -12.62 2.99
CA SER A 131 47.90 -12.32 2.25
C SER A 131 47.60 -11.44 1.02
N THR A 132 47.95 -10.14 1.04
CA THR A 132 47.74 -9.27 -0.13
C THR A 132 48.74 -9.49 -1.26
N LYS A 133 50.06 -9.39 -1.01
CA LYS A 133 51.13 -9.45 -2.03
C LYS A 133 52.27 -10.46 -1.76
N SER A 134 52.23 -11.16 -0.64
CA SER A 134 53.21 -12.18 -0.21
C SER A 134 52.53 -13.54 -0.02
N ALA A 135 53.29 -14.62 0.07
CA ALA A 135 52.76 -15.93 0.47
C ALA A 135 53.09 -16.21 1.94
N MET A 136 52.12 -16.71 2.70
CA MET A 136 52.31 -17.14 4.09
C MET A 136 51.47 -18.39 4.34
N ASP A 137 52.13 -19.46 4.78
CA ASP A 137 51.44 -20.68 5.19
C ASP A 137 51.15 -20.60 6.69
N VAL A 138 49.86 -20.64 7.06
CA VAL A 138 49.42 -20.74 8.44
C VAL A 138 48.91 -22.15 8.70
N ARG A 139 49.50 -22.86 9.66
CA ARG A 139 49.07 -24.19 10.10
C ARG A 139 48.60 -24.12 11.54
N ILE A 140 47.45 -24.71 11.81
CA ILE A 140 46.89 -24.85 13.16
C ILE A 140 46.97 -26.33 13.55
N ASP A 141 47.45 -26.61 14.75
CA ASP A 141 47.54 -27.97 15.28
C ASP A 141 47.07 -28.02 16.75
N ASN A 142 46.65 -29.19 17.23
CA ASN A 142 46.19 -29.42 18.60
C ASN A 142 45.08 -28.46 19.06
N LEU A 143 44.15 -28.11 18.17
CA LEU A 143 42.99 -27.28 18.51
C LEU A 143 42.11 -27.99 19.54
N LYS A 144 42.01 -27.40 20.73
CA LYS A 144 41.14 -27.83 21.81
C LYS A 144 40.23 -26.67 22.22
N VAL A 145 38.94 -26.91 22.16
CA VAL A 145 37.89 -26.03 22.68
C VAL A 145 37.32 -26.67 23.93
N THR A 146 37.30 -25.96 25.05
CA THR A 146 36.60 -26.37 26.26
C THR A 146 35.60 -25.28 26.61
N THR A 147 34.34 -25.64 26.84
CA THR A 147 33.28 -24.67 27.16
C THR A 147 32.68 -24.96 28.52
N GLN A 148 32.41 -23.92 29.31
CA GLN A 148 31.57 -24.04 30.50
C GLN A 148 30.09 -23.81 30.10
N PRO A 149 29.17 -24.75 30.35
CA PRO A 149 27.76 -24.53 30.07
C PRO A 149 27.17 -23.45 30.98
N LEU A 150 26.14 -22.75 30.48
CA LEU A 150 25.33 -21.88 31.33
C LEU A 150 24.54 -22.75 32.33
N PRO A 151 24.24 -22.26 33.54
CA PRO A 151 23.29 -22.93 34.42
C PRO A 151 21.96 -23.13 33.69
N ALA A 152 21.41 -24.34 33.75
CA ALA A 152 20.08 -24.62 33.22
C ALA A 152 19.03 -23.79 33.98
N ILE A 153 18.18 -23.07 33.26
CA ILE A 153 16.99 -22.44 33.82
C ILE A 153 15.91 -23.53 33.89
N ASP A 154 15.67 -24.06 35.09
CA ASP A 154 14.63 -25.06 35.31
C ASP A 154 13.28 -24.38 35.55
N THR A 155 12.35 -24.61 34.63
CA THR A 155 10.98 -24.07 34.67
C THR A 155 9.94 -25.15 35.02
N GLY A 156 10.35 -26.41 35.21
CA GLY A 156 9.44 -27.54 35.42
C GLY A 156 8.59 -27.93 34.19
N GLY A 157 8.94 -27.43 32.99
CA GLY A 157 8.27 -27.72 31.73
C GLY A 157 8.13 -26.49 30.81
N PRO A 158 7.43 -26.62 29.68
CA PRO A 158 7.26 -25.52 28.72
C PRO A 158 6.55 -24.30 29.33
N ILE A 159 7.08 -23.12 29.04
CA ILE A 159 6.55 -21.81 29.44
C ILE A 159 6.60 -20.83 28.25
N ILE A 160 5.97 -19.67 28.40
CA ILE A 160 6.19 -18.51 27.54
C ILE A 160 7.33 -17.67 28.14
N SER A 161 8.43 -17.53 27.41
CA SER A 161 9.64 -16.81 27.84
C SER A 161 9.64 -15.33 27.45
N GLU A 162 9.12 -15.02 26.27
CA GLU A 162 9.16 -13.69 25.66
C GLU A 162 8.02 -13.56 24.64
N PHE A 163 7.51 -12.35 24.42
CA PHE A 163 6.64 -12.05 23.28
C PHE A 163 6.78 -10.58 22.86
N VAL A 164 6.38 -10.30 21.62
CA VAL A 164 6.25 -8.94 21.07
C VAL A 164 4.85 -8.82 20.48
N ALA A 165 4.10 -7.81 20.92
CA ALA A 165 2.77 -7.47 20.38
C ALA A 165 2.78 -6.28 19.40
N ASP A 166 3.94 -5.68 19.15
CA ASP A 166 4.14 -4.70 18.08
C ASP A 166 5.51 -4.91 17.42
N ASN A 167 5.52 -5.69 16.34
CA ASN A 167 6.75 -6.17 15.72
C ASN A 167 7.04 -5.43 14.39
N GLY A 168 8.21 -4.81 14.32
CA GLY A 168 8.75 -4.13 13.13
C GLY A 168 10.03 -4.76 12.58
N LEU A 169 10.60 -5.79 13.23
CA LEU A 169 11.93 -6.34 12.90
C LEU A 169 11.94 -7.82 12.54
N PHE A 170 11.08 -8.66 13.13
CA PHE A 170 11.15 -10.11 12.96
C PHE A 170 10.13 -10.63 11.93
N GLU A 171 10.61 -10.93 10.73
CA GLU A 171 9.76 -11.29 9.59
C GLU A 171 9.38 -12.79 9.55
N ASP A 172 8.17 -13.14 9.11
CA ASP A 172 7.68 -14.52 8.89
C ASP A 172 7.97 -15.02 7.45
N GLU A 173 7.49 -16.19 7.03
CA GLU A 173 7.66 -16.73 5.66
C GLU A 173 6.89 -15.97 4.58
N PHE A 174 5.91 -15.15 4.98
CA PHE A 174 5.09 -14.35 4.11
C PHE A 174 5.64 -12.93 3.98
N ALA A 175 6.88 -12.70 4.39
CA ALA A 175 7.50 -11.37 4.46
C ALA A 175 6.71 -10.34 5.30
N ASP A 176 5.82 -10.81 6.18
CA ASP A 176 5.09 -9.97 7.12
C ASP A 176 5.86 -9.93 8.44
N LYS A 177 5.57 -8.94 9.30
CA LYS A 177 6.16 -8.81 10.65
C LYS A 177 5.09 -9.01 11.72
N PRO A 178 4.45 -10.18 11.81
CA PRO A 178 3.40 -10.40 12.78
C PRO A 178 3.95 -10.43 14.20
N ASP A 179 3.06 -10.21 15.17
CA ASP A 179 3.35 -10.44 16.59
C ASP A 179 3.86 -11.87 16.79
N TRP A 180 4.68 -12.09 17.82
CA TRP A 180 5.22 -13.41 18.07
C TRP A 180 5.32 -13.72 19.56
N ILE A 181 5.24 -15.02 19.85
CA ILE A 181 5.26 -15.62 21.17
C ILE A 181 6.40 -16.63 21.17
N GLU A 182 7.29 -16.55 22.14
CA GLU A 182 8.35 -17.52 22.34
C GLU A 182 8.03 -18.49 23.47
N LEU A 183 8.19 -19.77 23.17
CA LEU A 183 8.07 -20.86 24.13
C LEU A 183 9.46 -21.36 24.49
N PHE A 184 9.69 -21.60 25.78
CA PHE A 184 10.93 -22.18 26.29
C PHE A 184 10.65 -23.46 27.07
N ASN A 185 11.40 -24.51 26.79
CA ASN A 185 11.38 -25.75 27.58
C ASN A 185 12.56 -25.77 28.56
N GLY A 186 12.34 -25.32 29.80
CA GLY A 186 13.36 -25.38 30.85
C GLY A 186 13.59 -26.75 31.47
N SER A 187 13.07 -27.85 30.91
CA SER A 187 13.34 -29.19 31.44
C SER A 187 14.53 -29.88 30.75
N SER A 188 15.13 -30.86 31.43
CA SER A 188 16.24 -31.69 30.92
C SER A 188 15.82 -32.71 29.86
N THR A 189 14.53 -32.77 29.51
CA THR A 189 13.96 -33.72 28.56
C THR A 189 13.17 -33.01 27.46
N PRO A 190 13.15 -33.51 26.22
CA PRO A 190 12.26 -33.01 25.18
C PRO A 190 10.79 -33.13 25.60
N VAL A 191 9.96 -32.14 25.24
CA VAL A 191 8.52 -32.13 25.51
C VAL A 191 7.75 -31.96 24.21
N SER A 192 6.80 -32.87 23.96
CA SER A 192 5.81 -32.72 22.90
C SER A 192 4.76 -31.70 23.33
N LEU A 193 4.51 -30.69 22.48
CA LEU A 193 3.42 -29.74 22.68
C LEU A 193 2.11 -30.18 22.00
N GLU A 194 2.02 -31.43 21.57
CA GLU A 194 0.78 -31.97 20.99
C GLU A 194 -0.38 -31.83 21.99
N GLY A 195 -1.43 -31.12 21.58
CA GLY A 195 -2.60 -30.87 22.41
C GLY A 195 -2.48 -29.75 23.44
N TRP A 196 -1.34 -29.08 23.55
CA TRP A 196 -1.25 -27.83 24.33
C TRP A 196 -2.02 -26.70 23.63
N TYR A 197 -2.34 -25.63 24.35
CA TYR A 197 -3.06 -24.49 23.80
C TYR A 197 -2.35 -23.16 24.06
N LEU A 198 -2.43 -22.24 23.11
CA LEU A 198 -2.20 -20.80 23.35
C LEU A 198 -3.54 -20.07 23.35
N THR A 199 -3.62 -19.03 24.17
CA THR A 199 -4.79 -18.16 24.24
C THR A 199 -4.43 -16.73 24.63
N ASP A 200 -5.18 -15.78 24.10
CA ASP A 200 -5.20 -14.38 24.50
C ASP A 200 -6.43 -14.04 25.39
N SER A 201 -7.19 -15.05 25.82
CA SER A 201 -8.49 -14.88 26.50
C SER A 201 -8.61 -15.73 27.76
N LYS A 202 -8.84 -15.07 28.90
CA LYS A 202 -9.18 -15.75 30.16
C LYS A 202 -10.49 -16.55 30.10
N LYS A 203 -11.38 -16.21 29.16
CA LYS A 203 -12.68 -16.88 28.98
C LYS A 203 -12.60 -18.11 28.08
N ASN A 204 -11.54 -18.25 27.28
CA ASN A 204 -11.35 -19.38 26.36
C ASN A 204 -9.91 -19.90 26.45
N LEU A 205 -9.65 -20.84 27.36
CA LEU A 205 -8.32 -21.42 27.56
C LEU A 205 -7.87 -22.35 26.43
N THR A 206 -8.77 -22.77 25.55
CA THR A 206 -8.49 -23.71 24.44
C THR A 206 -8.58 -23.02 23.08
N LYS A 207 -8.24 -21.72 22.99
CA LYS A 207 -8.45 -20.90 21.79
C LYS A 207 -7.70 -21.42 20.56
N TRP A 208 -6.42 -21.77 20.70
CA TRP A 208 -5.62 -22.30 19.61
C TRP A 208 -4.82 -23.52 20.05
N ARG A 209 -5.01 -24.65 19.38
CA ARG A 209 -4.36 -25.92 19.72
C ARG A 209 -3.02 -26.06 18.98
N LEU A 210 -1.95 -26.22 19.73
CA LEU A 210 -0.63 -26.55 19.20
C LEU A 210 -0.61 -28.00 18.68
N SER A 211 -0.02 -28.16 17.49
CA SER A 211 0.11 -29.45 16.81
C SER A 211 1.47 -29.54 16.13
N GLY A 212 2.09 -30.72 16.20
CA GLY A 212 3.34 -31.02 15.47
C GLY A 212 4.63 -30.43 16.05
N VAL A 213 4.57 -29.74 17.20
CA VAL A 213 5.75 -29.14 17.84
C VAL A 213 6.33 -30.06 18.92
N THR A 214 7.64 -30.31 18.86
CA THR A 214 8.41 -30.95 19.94
C THR A 214 9.56 -30.02 20.34
N LEU A 215 9.53 -29.46 21.55
CA LEU A 215 10.64 -28.65 22.07
C LEU A 215 11.69 -29.56 22.70
N SER A 216 12.90 -29.53 22.15
CA SER A 216 14.09 -30.13 22.78
C SER A 216 14.33 -29.56 24.18
N SER A 217 15.11 -30.28 24.99
CA SER A 217 15.55 -29.82 26.30
C SER A 217 16.30 -28.49 26.20
N TYR A 218 15.95 -27.53 27.07
CA TYR A 218 16.53 -26.18 27.14
C TYR A 218 16.53 -25.42 25.80
N ASN A 219 15.50 -25.62 24.99
CA ASN A 219 15.37 -25.02 23.67
C ASN A 219 14.13 -24.11 23.57
N TYR A 220 14.12 -23.28 22.53
CA TYR A 220 13.11 -22.26 22.27
C TYR A 220 12.30 -22.59 21.00
N GLN A 221 11.06 -22.13 20.94
CA GLN A 221 10.21 -22.19 19.75
C GLN A 221 9.41 -20.89 19.62
N VAL A 222 9.57 -20.20 18.49
CA VAL A 222 8.73 -19.04 18.16
C VAL A 222 7.43 -19.50 17.50
N VAL A 223 6.33 -18.86 17.88
CA VAL A 223 5.00 -18.98 17.28
C VAL A 223 4.55 -17.59 16.87
N PHE A 224 4.15 -17.40 15.61
CA PHE A 224 3.62 -16.10 15.17
C PHE A 224 2.14 -15.95 15.52
N ALA A 225 1.80 -14.91 16.27
CA ALA A 225 0.42 -14.50 16.52
C ALA A 225 -0.08 -13.64 15.34
N SER A 226 -0.25 -14.28 14.18
CA SER A 226 -0.58 -13.61 12.92
C SER A 226 -2.06 -13.66 12.53
N GLY A 227 -2.84 -14.57 13.13
CA GLY A 227 -4.21 -14.87 12.70
C GLY A 227 -4.32 -15.90 11.57
N ARG A 228 -3.21 -16.42 11.03
CA ARG A 228 -3.21 -17.30 9.84
C ARG A 228 -3.60 -18.77 10.10
N ASP A 229 -3.57 -19.21 11.36
CA ASP A 229 -3.90 -20.59 11.77
C ASP A 229 -3.10 -21.68 11.03
N LEU A 230 -1.77 -21.58 11.08
CA LEU A 230 -0.86 -22.55 10.47
C LEU A 230 -0.23 -23.44 11.54
N ALA A 231 -0.40 -24.75 11.42
CA ALA A 231 0.29 -25.71 12.28
C ALA A 231 1.82 -25.71 11.99
N PHE A 232 2.61 -26.27 12.90
CA PHE A 232 4.04 -26.41 12.64
C PHE A 232 4.31 -27.39 11.50
N SER A 233 5.28 -27.05 10.66
CA SER A 233 5.87 -27.93 9.65
C SER A 233 7.39 -27.82 9.70
N PRO A 234 8.17 -28.85 9.31
CA PRO A 234 9.62 -28.72 9.15
C PRO A 234 10.04 -27.61 8.16
N THR A 235 9.12 -27.12 7.33
CA THR A 235 9.39 -26.14 6.27
C THR A 235 8.84 -24.73 6.54
N HIS A 236 8.14 -24.50 7.66
CA HIS A 236 7.68 -23.17 8.08
C HIS A 236 7.30 -23.13 9.57
N TRP A 237 7.32 -21.94 10.17
CA TRP A 237 6.92 -21.69 11.54
C TRP A 237 5.41 -21.86 11.75
N PRO A 238 4.97 -22.10 13.01
CA PRO A 238 3.56 -22.17 13.34
C PRO A 238 2.97 -20.77 13.55
N HIS A 239 1.72 -20.57 13.11
CA HIS A 239 0.97 -19.32 13.21
C HIS A 239 -0.32 -19.52 14.00
N ALA A 240 -0.49 -18.80 15.11
CA ALA A 240 -1.73 -18.80 15.86
C ALA A 240 -2.89 -18.16 15.07
N ASN A 241 -4.11 -18.55 15.41
CA ASN A 241 -5.35 -18.00 14.84
C ASN A 241 -5.78 -16.66 15.46
N PHE A 242 -4.89 -16.01 16.22
CA PHE A 242 -5.13 -14.70 16.84
C PHE A 242 -3.88 -13.80 16.75
N LYS A 243 -4.07 -12.51 17.04
CA LYS A 243 -3.01 -11.49 17.17
C LYS A 243 -2.97 -10.96 18.61
N LEU A 244 -1.87 -10.32 19.00
CA LEU A 244 -1.74 -9.75 20.34
C LEU A 244 -2.23 -8.30 20.36
N ALA A 245 -2.89 -7.89 21.44
CA ALA A 245 -3.34 -6.51 21.60
C ALA A 245 -2.18 -5.60 22.03
N LYS A 246 -1.93 -4.51 21.29
CA LYS A 246 -0.90 -3.51 21.61
C LYS A 246 -1.21 -2.70 22.87
N SER A 247 -2.48 -2.50 23.21
CA SER A 247 -2.92 -1.77 24.41
C SER A 247 -2.79 -2.57 25.71
N GLY A 248 -2.35 -3.83 25.62
CA GLY A 248 -2.32 -4.77 26.74
C GLY A 248 -3.40 -5.83 26.64
N GLY A 249 -3.21 -6.94 27.36
CA GLY A 249 -4.09 -8.09 27.29
C GLY A 249 -3.66 -9.26 28.15
N TYR A 250 -4.28 -10.41 27.89
CA TYR A 250 -3.90 -11.68 28.48
C TYR A 250 -3.18 -12.52 27.44
N LEU A 251 -2.20 -13.31 27.87
CA LEU A 251 -1.55 -14.32 27.05
C LEU A 251 -1.20 -15.52 27.92
N ALA A 252 -1.57 -16.74 27.52
CA ALA A 252 -1.27 -17.94 28.28
C ALA A 252 -0.95 -19.17 27.42
N LEU A 253 -0.11 -20.03 27.99
CA LEU A 253 0.15 -21.39 27.54
C LEU A 253 -0.56 -22.37 28.49
N VAL A 254 -1.39 -23.23 27.93
CA VAL A 254 -2.27 -24.15 28.67
C VAL A 254 -1.93 -25.59 28.32
N ARG A 255 -1.93 -26.46 29.34
CA ARG A 255 -1.61 -27.89 29.21
C ARG A 255 -2.68 -28.65 28.42
N PRO A 256 -2.41 -29.91 27.99
CA PRO A 256 -3.36 -30.70 27.21
C PRO A 256 -4.71 -31.02 27.83
N ASP A 257 -4.87 -30.81 29.14
CA ASP A 257 -6.17 -30.93 29.81
C ASP A 257 -7.13 -29.76 29.51
N GLY A 258 -6.65 -28.73 28.81
CA GLY A 258 -7.41 -27.53 28.45
C GLY A 258 -7.77 -26.63 29.63
N LYS A 259 -7.21 -26.89 30.82
CA LYS A 259 -7.58 -26.22 32.08
C LYS A 259 -6.38 -25.68 32.85
N THR A 260 -5.27 -26.41 32.85
CA THR A 260 -4.10 -26.05 33.65
C THR A 260 -3.21 -25.06 32.89
N VAL A 261 -3.14 -23.82 33.38
CA VAL A 261 -2.24 -22.78 32.85
C VAL A 261 -0.80 -23.11 33.28
N ALA A 262 0.10 -23.28 32.30
CA ALA A 262 1.52 -23.53 32.53
C ALA A 262 2.33 -22.23 32.68
N SER A 263 2.00 -21.21 31.90
CA SER A 263 2.54 -19.85 32.02
C SER A 263 1.51 -18.85 31.50
N ALA A 264 1.47 -17.66 32.11
CA ALA A 264 0.60 -16.58 31.69
C ALA A 264 1.16 -15.19 32.00
N TYR A 265 0.71 -14.23 31.19
CA TYR A 265 0.96 -12.80 31.28
C TYR A 265 -0.37 -12.06 31.28
N ASP A 266 -0.51 -11.15 32.24
CA ASP A 266 -1.42 -10.01 32.18
C ASP A 266 -0.53 -8.80 31.88
N TYR A 267 -0.52 -8.35 30.63
CA TYR A 267 0.44 -7.38 30.14
C TYR A 267 -0.23 -6.05 29.77
N GLY A 268 0.47 -4.94 29.97
CA GLY A 268 -0.01 -3.59 29.63
C GLY A 268 0.35 -3.16 28.20
N THR A 269 0.26 -1.87 27.91
CA THR A 269 0.64 -1.31 26.60
C THR A 269 2.04 -1.79 26.17
N GLN A 270 2.13 -2.21 24.91
CA GLN A 270 3.34 -2.71 24.27
C GLN A 270 3.85 -1.68 23.27
N GLU A 271 5.15 -1.69 23.03
CA GLU A 271 5.84 -0.72 22.20
C GLU A 271 6.53 -1.40 21.03
N LEU A 272 6.68 -0.67 19.93
CA LEU A 272 7.27 -1.18 18.70
C LEU A 272 8.68 -1.76 18.96
N ASN A 273 8.87 -3.04 18.61
CA ASN A 273 10.11 -3.80 18.77
C ASN A 273 10.60 -4.02 20.20
N VAL A 274 9.81 -3.70 21.21
CA VAL A 274 10.13 -3.96 22.61
C VAL A 274 9.36 -5.19 23.05
N SER A 275 10.08 -6.20 23.51
CA SER A 275 9.45 -7.43 24.01
C SER A 275 9.12 -7.31 25.48
N TYR A 276 8.20 -8.17 25.92
CA TYR A 276 7.89 -8.39 27.32
C TYR A 276 8.08 -9.87 27.63
N GLY A 277 8.74 -10.17 28.76
CA GLY A 277 9.11 -11.54 29.07
C GLY A 277 9.83 -11.67 30.39
N GLU A 278 10.52 -12.80 30.58
CA GLU A 278 11.21 -13.12 31.83
C GLU A 278 12.67 -13.55 31.62
N LYS A 279 13.58 -13.12 32.52
CA LYS A 279 15.00 -13.50 32.48
C LYS A 279 15.51 -14.04 33.81
N GLY A 280 16.50 -14.92 33.70
CA GLY A 280 17.31 -15.41 34.82
C GLY A 280 16.64 -16.54 35.59
N ALA A 281 17.38 -17.16 36.51
CA ALA A 281 16.86 -18.21 37.38
C ALA A 281 15.74 -17.70 38.32
N GLU A 282 15.77 -16.41 38.64
CA GLU A 282 14.77 -15.73 39.47
C GLU A 282 13.53 -15.27 38.67
N ARG A 283 13.56 -15.40 37.33
CA ARG A 283 12.45 -15.09 36.41
C ARG A 283 11.88 -13.68 36.59
N HIS A 284 12.76 -12.69 36.67
CA HIS A 284 12.34 -11.29 36.68
C HIS A 284 11.58 -10.97 35.40
N ARG A 285 10.45 -10.26 35.52
CA ARG A 285 9.58 -9.90 34.40
C ARG A 285 9.66 -8.42 34.09
N GLY A 286 9.60 -8.06 32.82
CA GLY A 286 9.59 -6.67 32.40
C GLY A 286 9.81 -6.49 30.91
N PHE A 287 10.04 -5.24 30.51
CA PHE A 287 10.34 -4.89 29.13
C PHE A 287 11.80 -5.18 28.80
N MET A 288 12.06 -5.68 27.59
CA MET A 288 13.39 -6.02 27.10
C MET A 288 13.62 -5.41 25.72
N TYR A 289 14.80 -4.83 25.51
CA TYR A 289 15.24 -4.29 24.23
C TYR A 289 16.76 -4.44 24.07
N PRO A 290 17.26 -4.99 22.94
CA PRO A 290 16.49 -5.55 21.83
C PRO A 290 15.81 -6.88 22.21
N ALA A 291 14.72 -7.22 21.52
CA ALA A 291 14.04 -8.52 21.66
C ALA A 291 14.90 -9.70 21.14
N SER A 292 14.65 -10.92 21.63
CA SER A 292 15.51 -12.09 21.39
C SER A 292 14.80 -13.32 20.82
N PRO A 293 14.07 -13.22 19.69
CA PRO A 293 13.29 -14.33 19.15
C PRO A 293 14.15 -15.55 18.82
N GLY A 294 13.77 -16.70 19.39
CA GLY A 294 14.43 -17.99 19.25
C GLY A 294 15.72 -18.13 20.05
N ALA A 295 15.97 -17.25 21.02
CA ALA A 295 17.23 -17.17 21.76
C ALA A 295 17.01 -16.84 23.25
N VAL A 296 18.09 -16.93 24.03
CA VAL A 296 18.03 -16.55 25.45
C VAL A 296 17.93 -15.03 25.61
N ASN A 297 17.03 -14.58 26.48
CA ASN A 297 16.90 -13.18 26.90
C ASN A 297 18.23 -12.66 27.47
N ALA A 298 18.86 -11.70 26.76
CA ALA A 298 20.21 -11.22 27.09
C ALA A 298 20.23 -10.08 28.14
N GLN A 299 19.17 -9.28 28.23
CA GLN A 299 19.11 -8.06 29.05
C GLN A 299 18.25 -8.25 30.30
N GLU A 300 18.68 -7.70 31.45
CA GLU A 300 17.79 -7.66 32.63
C GLU A 300 16.52 -6.86 32.29
N PRO A 301 15.32 -7.39 32.57
CA PRO A 301 14.09 -6.70 32.24
C PRO A 301 13.97 -5.39 33.01
N ALA A 302 13.66 -4.31 32.30
CA ALA A 302 13.37 -3.03 32.92
C ALA A 302 12.02 -3.10 33.65
N LEU A 303 12.04 -2.83 34.95
CA LEU A 303 10.86 -2.91 35.82
C LEU A 303 9.99 -1.66 35.72
N ALA A 304 10.58 -0.50 35.42
CA ALA A 304 9.90 0.79 35.46
C ALA A 304 9.21 1.19 34.14
N GLY A 305 9.43 0.41 33.06
CA GLY A 305 8.86 0.66 31.73
C GLY A 305 9.85 1.29 30.76
N LEU A 306 9.35 2.05 29.78
CA LEU A 306 10.17 2.78 28.81
C LEU A 306 10.36 4.24 29.27
N CYS A 307 11.56 4.79 29.03
CA CYS A 307 11.78 6.23 29.12
C CYS A 307 10.94 6.94 28.04
N PRO A 308 10.25 8.05 28.37
CA PRO A 308 9.69 8.92 27.35
C PRO A 308 10.80 9.56 26.50
N GLU A 309 10.44 9.92 25.27
CA GLU A 309 11.33 10.57 24.33
C GLU A 309 11.70 12.01 24.74
N PRO A 310 12.87 12.52 24.35
CA PRO A 310 13.22 13.92 24.57
C PRO A 310 12.35 14.83 23.70
N VAL A 311 11.98 16.01 24.21
CA VAL A 311 11.23 17.01 23.45
C VAL A 311 12.18 18.00 22.78
N PHE A 312 12.07 18.17 21.47
CA PHE A 312 12.81 19.18 20.70
C PHE A 312 12.03 20.49 20.65
N SER A 313 12.69 21.64 20.79
CA SER A 313 12.03 22.95 20.65
C SER A 313 11.68 23.33 19.22
N HIS A 314 12.27 22.65 18.23
CA HIS A 314 12.01 22.85 16.82
C HIS A 314 11.88 21.51 16.12
N ILE A 315 10.89 21.40 15.24
CA ILE A 315 10.77 20.28 14.31
C ILE A 315 11.77 20.45 13.15
N GLY A 316 12.32 19.35 12.67
CA GLY A 316 13.16 19.31 11.47
C GLY A 316 12.38 19.69 10.19
N GLY A 317 13.10 19.92 9.09
CA GLY A 317 12.54 20.35 7.81
C GLY A 317 13.36 21.47 7.16
N LEU A 318 12.70 22.29 6.33
CA LEU A 318 13.33 23.44 5.69
C LEU A 318 13.44 24.62 6.69
N VAL A 319 14.62 25.21 6.79
CA VAL A 319 14.95 26.29 7.73
C VAL A 319 15.51 27.49 6.98
N ARG A 320 15.16 28.72 7.39
CA ARG A 320 15.56 29.96 6.70
C ARG A 320 16.65 30.73 7.43
N GLU A 321 16.60 30.69 8.75
CA GLU A 321 17.49 31.45 9.63
C GLU A 321 18.14 30.51 10.63
N PRO A 322 19.36 30.82 11.13
CA PRO A 322 19.98 30.06 12.21
C PRO A 322 19.03 29.90 13.42
N ILE A 323 19.04 28.72 14.03
CA ILE A 323 18.20 28.38 15.19
C ILE A 323 19.04 27.93 16.38
N GLU A 324 18.53 28.18 17.59
CA GLU A 324 19.03 27.62 18.84
C GLU A 324 18.11 26.48 19.27
N LEU A 325 18.54 25.23 19.03
CA LEU A 325 17.75 24.05 19.34
C LEU A 325 17.92 23.66 20.81
N THR A 326 16.80 23.50 21.53
CA THR A 326 16.80 23.02 22.91
C THR A 326 16.14 21.64 22.98
N LEU A 327 16.68 20.79 23.84
CA LEU A 327 16.15 19.46 24.15
C LEU A 327 15.66 19.45 25.60
N THR A 328 14.47 18.91 25.85
CA THR A 328 13.91 18.82 27.21
C THR A 328 13.82 17.35 27.61
N ALA A 329 14.46 17.01 28.73
CA ALA A 329 14.33 15.69 29.34
C ALA A 329 12.90 15.49 29.86
N PRO A 330 12.33 14.29 29.76
CA PRO A 330 11.04 14.00 30.39
C PRO A 330 11.16 14.01 31.91
N ASP A 331 10.02 14.17 32.59
CA ASP A 331 9.92 14.17 34.07
C ASP A 331 10.04 12.75 34.64
N VAL A 332 11.21 12.13 34.46
CA VAL A 332 11.56 10.82 34.99
C VAL A 332 12.79 10.97 35.90
N PRO A 333 12.78 10.42 37.13
CA PRO A 333 13.90 10.54 38.05
C PRO A 333 15.21 10.03 37.45
N GLY A 334 16.24 10.88 37.43
CA GLY A 334 17.56 10.55 36.88
C GLY A 334 17.61 10.50 35.36
N ALA A 335 16.60 11.02 34.65
CA ALA A 335 16.60 11.08 33.19
C ALA A 335 17.65 12.06 32.65
N GLU A 336 18.44 11.57 31.70
CA GLU A 336 19.42 12.34 30.95
C GLU A 336 19.12 12.25 29.44
N VAL A 337 19.26 13.37 28.73
CA VAL A 337 19.16 13.40 27.26
C VAL A 337 20.56 13.35 26.67
N ARG A 338 20.81 12.33 25.87
CA ARG A 338 22.06 12.13 25.12
C ARG A 338 21.80 12.35 23.63
N TYR A 339 22.73 12.98 22.93
CA TYR A 339 22.54 13.30 21.50
C TYR A 339 23.81 13.11 20.66
N THR A 340 23.61 13.00 19.35
CA THR A 340 24.65 12.94 18.33
C THR A 340 24.32 13.91 17.18
N LEU A 341 25.37 14.36 16.47
CA LEU A 341 25.26 15.28 15.33
C LEU A 341 25.74 14.64 14.02
N ASP A 342 26.25 13.41 14.10
CA ASP A 342 26.83 12.64 13.00
C ASP A 342 25.91 11.48 12.54
N ARG A 343 24.64 11.52 12.99
CA ARG A 343 23.59 10.50 12.73
C ARG A 343 23.79 9.15 13.39
N THR A 344 24.83 8.98 14.21
CA THR A 344 25.01 7.73 14.96
C THR A 344 23.93 7.61 16.05
N GLU A 345 23.56 6.38 16.41
CA GLU A 345 22.59 6.13 17.48
C GLU A 345 23.13 6.68 18.82
N PRO A 346 22.38 7.54 19.54
CA PRO A 346 22.82 8.02 20.85
C PRO A 346 22.93 6.87 21.85
N ARG A 347 24.07 6.83 22.53
CA ARG A 347 24.44 5.85 23.56
C ARG A 347 24.57 6.54 24.92
N PRO A 348 24.63 5.78 26.04
CA PRO A 348 24.86 6.37 27.37
C PRO A 348 26.14 7.23 27.45
N ASP A 349 27.15 6.96 26.62
CA ASP A 349 28.42 7.68 26.53
C ASP A 349 28.43 8.80 25.47
N SER A 350 27.31 9.02 24.76
CA SER A 350 27.16 10.15 23.83
C SER A 350 27.10 11.50 24.55
N LEU A 351 27.12 12.60 23.78
CA LEU A 351 27.12 13.95 24.34
C LEU A 351 25.89 14.17 25.23
N LEU A 352 26.12 14.62 26.45
CA LEU A 352 25.06 15.02 27.37
C LEU A 352 24.54 16.41 26.98
N TYR A 353 23.22 16.52 26.79
CA TYR A 353 22.60 17.81 26.55
C TYR A 353 22.64 18.67 27.83
N THR A 354 23.32 19.80 27.77
CA THR A 354 23.46 20.74 28.90
C THR A 354 23.15 22.20 28.53
N HIS A 355 23.22 22.54 27.24
CA HIS A 355 23.01 23.89 26.71
C HIS A 355 22.37 23.81 25.32
N PRO A 356 21.68 24.88 24.85
CA PRO A 356 21.14 24.94 23.48
C PRO A 356 22.19 24.63 22.39
N ILE A 357 21.76 23.99 21.31
CA ILE A 357 22.57 23.60 20.15
C ILE A 357 22.34 24.64 19.03
N ALA A 358 23.36 25.45 18.74
CA ALA A 358 23.32 26.42 17.66
C ALA A 358 23.44 25.75 16.28
N LEU A 359 22.44 25.93 15.41
CA LEU A 359 22.39 25.36 14.06
C LEU A 359 22.28 26.48 13.01
N SER A 360 23.16 26.47 12.02
CA SER A 360 23.20 27.47 10.93
C SER A 360 23.36 26.87 9.53
N GLN A 361 23.42 25.54 9.46
CA GLN A 361 23.66 24.73 8.26
C GLN A 361 23.02 23.35 8.39
N GLY A 362 22.92 22.62 7.27
CA GLY A 362 22.34 21.28 7.17
C GLY A 362 22.86 20.33 8.26
N THR A 363 22.01 19.97 9.24
CA THR A 363 22.42 19.15 10.40
C THR A 363 21.29 18.21 10.82
N THR A 364 21.64 16.96 11.14
CA THR A 364 20.73 15.99 11.78
C THR A 364 21.10 15.91 13.26
N VAL A 365 20.14 16.20 14.13
CA VAL A 365 20.29 16.02 15.59
C VAL A 365 19.49 14.80 15.98
N LYS A 366 20.16 13.77 16.49
CA LYS A 366 19.52 12.55 17.01
C LYS A 366 19.68 12.52 18.52
N ALA A 367 18.58 12.34 19.26
CA ALA A 367 18.58 12.39 20.72
C ALA A 367 17.78 11.23 21.33
N ARG A 368 18.20 10.79 22.51
CA ARG A 368 17.61 9.66 23.25
C ARG A 368 17.67 9.92 24.75
N THR A 369 16.62 9.51 25.47
CA THR A 369 16.56 9.62 26.93
C THR A 369 17.04 8.33 27.58
N PHE A 370 17.85 8.47 28.63
CA PHE A 370 18.30 7.38 29.50
C PHE A 370 17.91 7.67 30.94
N ALA A 371 17.37 6.68 31.65
CA ALA A 371 17.14 6.75 33.09
C ALA A 371 17.40 5.38 33.74
N PRO A 372 17.80 5.31 35.01
CA PRO A 372 17.95 4.05 35.73
C PRO A 372 16.66 3.23 35.76
N ASP A 373 16.75 1.91 35.61
CA ASP A 373 15.63 0.94 35.66
C ASP A 373 14.55 1.04 34.55
N TYR A 374 14.76 1.90 33.55
CA TYR A 374 13.93 2.03 32.35
C TYR A 374 14.63 1.50 31.09
N VAL A 375 13.85 1.02 30.13
CA VAL A 375 14.35 0.86 28.74
C VAL A 375 14.60 2.27 28.18
N PRO A 376 15.77 2.56 27.58
CA PRO A 376 16.02 3.86 26.97
C PRO A 376 14.99 4.16 25.88
N SER A 377 14.54 5.42 25.75
CA SER A 377 13.50 5.82 24.79
C SER A 377 13.89 5.43 23.36
N ARG A 378 12.98 5.46 22.38
CA ARG A 378 13.45 5.46 20.98
C ARG A 378 14.35 6.68 20.75
N ALA A 379 15.34 6.56 19.88
CA ALA A 379 16.06 7.72 19.41
C ALA A 379 15.17 8.49 18.44
N LEU A 380 14.97 9.77 18.73
CA LEU A 380 14.29 10.70 17.83
C LEU A 380 15.33 11.46 17.02
N SER A 381 15.08 11.64 15.72
CA SER A 381 15.91 12.50 14.87
C SER A 381 15.12 13.66 14.28
N HIS A 382 15.74 14.84 14.29
CA HIS A 382 15.28 15.97 13.48
C HIS A 382 16.43 16.48 12.62
N THR A 383 16.14 16.61 11.33
CA THR A 383 17.10 17.12 10.34
C THR A 383 16.67 18.49 9.86
N PHE A 384 17.58 19.46 9.97
CA PHE A 384 17.36 20.85 9.61
C PHE A 384 18.09 21.13 8.31
N VAL A 385 17.37 21.48 7.26
CA VAL A 385 17.88 21.75 5.91
C VAL A 385 17.75 23.24 5.63
N PHE A 386 18.87 23.95 5.54
CA PHE A 386 18.86 25.41 5.44
C PHE A 386 18.70 25.87 3.99
N LEU A 387 17.82 26.85 3.78
CA LEU A 387 17.58 27.50 2.49
C LEU A 387 18.54 28.67 2.27
N ASP A 388 18.90 28.88 1.01
CA ASP A 388 19.66 30.04 0.54
C ASP A 388 18.73 31.17 0.07
N ASP A 389 19.21 32.41 0.16
CA ASP A 389 18.46 33.62 -0.21
C ASP A 389 17.96 33.59 -1.66
N SER A 390 18.62 32.86 -2.55
CA SER A 390 18.19 32.72 -3.96
C SER A 390 16.81 32.06 -4.15
N LEU A 391 16.26 31.40 -3.12
CA LEU A 391 14.90 30.85 -3.11
C LEU A 391 13.91 31.68 -2.28
N ILE A 392 14.39 32.35 -1.23
CA ILE A 392 13.58 33.24 -0.37
C ILE A 392 13.28 34.56 -1.09
N ASN A 393 14.29 35.12 -1.74
CA ASN A 393 14.16 36.20 -2.72
C ASN A 393 14.54 35.62 -4.08
N TYR A 394 13.58 34.89 -4.68
CA TYR A 394 13.73 34.12 -5.90
C TYR A 394 14.53 34.88 -6.95
N VAL A 395 15.81 34.56 -7.06
CA VAL A 395 16.81 35.18 -7.94
C VAL A 395 16.67 36.71 -8.04
N GLY A 396 16.41 37.40 -6.92
CA GLY A 396 16.34 38.86 -6.85
C GLY A 396 15.02 39.49 -7.32
N THR A 397 13.96 38.69 -7.53
CA THR A 397 12.63 39.17 -7.97
C THR A 397 11.80 39.84 -6.87
N GLY A 398 12.20 39.72 -5.60
CA GLY A 398 11.45 40.17 -4.44
C GLY A 398 10.32 39.22 -4.01
N GLN A 399 10.22 38.04 -4.62
CA GLN A 399 9.20 37.02 -4.34
C GLN A 399 9.84 35.73 -3.83
N VAL A 400 9.10 34.94 -3.05
CA VAL A 400 9.50 33.58 -2.67
C VAL A 400 9.34 32.66 -3.88
N PHE A 401 10.22 31.65 -4.03
CA PHE A 401 10.04 30.64 -5.06
C PHE A 401 8.75 29.83 -4.84
N GLU A 402 7.97 29.71 -5.90
CA GLU A 402 6.75 28.90 -5.94
C GLU A 402 6.58 28.25 -7.32
N SER A 403 5.78 27.18 -7.35
CA SER A 403 5.43 26.45 -8.58
C SER A 403 4.04 25.88 -8.48
N ASN A 404 3.35 25.70 -9.62
CA ASN A 404 2.14 24.89 -9.68
C ASN A 404 2.42 23.38 -9.64
N LEU A 405 3.68 22.98 -9.81
CA LEU A 405 4.12 21.59 -9.62
C LEU A 405 4.56 21.38 -8.17
N PRO A 406 4.36 20.17 -7.61
CA PRO A 406 4.96 19.78 -6.35
C PRO A 406 6.49 19.96 -6.36
N LEU A 407 7.04 20.33 -5.20
CA LEU A 407 8.48 20.55 -5.01
C LEU A 407 9.09 19.40 -4.22
N VAL A 408 10.25 18.92 -4.67
CA VAL A 408 11.03 17.90 -3.97
C VAL A 408 12.42 18.47 -3.67
N PHE A 409 12.74 18.62 -2.39
CA PHE A 409 14.05 19.03 -1.90
C PHE A 409 14.79 17.82 -1.36
N LEU A 410 16.02 17.63 -1.84
CA LEU A 410 16.93 16.57 -1.42
C LEU A 410 18.23 17.19 -0.93
N ASP A 411 18.74 16.69 0.19
CA ASP A 411 20.09 17.01 0.67
C ASP A 411 20.86 15.72 0.99
N SER A 412 22.03 15.54 0.39
CA SER A 412 22.93 14.41 0.69
C SER A 412 24.08 14.81 1.62
N PHE A 413 24.07 16.04 2.14
CA PHE A 413 25.01 16.55 3.13
C PHE A 413 26.46 16.46 2.69
N GLY A 414 26.71 16.80 1.43
CA GLY A 414 28.05 16.79 0.84
C GLY A 414 28.48 15.45 0.22
N VAL A 415 27.60 14.44 0.19
CA VAL A 415 27.86 13.18 -0.52
C VAL A 415 27.52 13.34 -2.01
N ASN A 416 28.52 13.16 -2.87
CA ASN A 416 28.32 13.21 -4.32
C ASN A 416 27.66 11.93 -4.85
N VAL A 417 26.33 11.91 -4.84
CA VAL A 417 25.50 10.81 -5.36
C VAL A 417 25.67 10.65 -6.87
N ASP A 418 25.89 11.74 -7.60
CA ASP A 418 26.01 11.76 -9.07
C ASP A 418 27.24 11.00 -9.60
N SER A 419 28.23 10.73 -8.74
CA SER A 419 29.48 10.03 -9.08
C SER A 419 29.34 8.51 -9.28
N SER A 420 28.26 7.90 -8.79
CA SER A 420 28.08 6.44 -8.77
C SER A 420 27.21 5.95 -9.94
N THR A 421 27.79 5.84 -11.14
CA THR A 421 27.04 5.57 -12.40
C THR A 421 27.14 4.13 -12.93
N GLY A 422 27.85 3.21 -12.27
CA GLY A 422 27.96 1.80 -12.70
C GLY A 422 28.24 0.85 -11.54
N GLY A 423 28.01 -0.46 -11.73
CA GLY A 423 28.25 -1.48 -10.70
C GLY A 423 27.27 -1.43 -9.52
N SER A 424 27.72 -1.84 -8.33
CA SER A 424 26.94 -1.72 -7.09
C SER A 424 26.72 -0.23 -6.76
N ARG A 425 25.45 0.18 -6.64
CA ARG A 425 25.04 1.55 -6.34
C ARG A 425 24.32 1.57 -4.99
N PRO A 426 25.05 1.55 -3.86
CA PRO A 426 24.43 1.57 -2.55
C PRO A 426 23.68 2.88 -2.35
N PHE A 427 22.52 2.79 -1.70
CA PHE A 427 21.81 3.97 -1.22
C PHE A 427 22.73 4.84 -0.37
N ARG A 428 22.76 6.13 -0.68
CA ARG A 428 23.47 7.14 0.11
C ARG A 428 22.48 7.83 1.04
N PRO A 429 22.75 7.90 2.36
CA PRO A 429 21.89 8.61 3.28
C PRO A 429 21.72 10.08 2.90
N GLY A 430 20.49 10.55 2.93
CA GLY A 430 20.08 11.92 2.68
C GLY A 430 18.79 12.27 3.42
N TYR A 431 18.23 13.42 3.10
CA TYR A 431 16.95 13.89 3.64
C TYR A 431 16.08 14.42 2.50
N ALA A 432 14.81 14.04 2.51
CA ALA A 432 13.83 14.43 1.50
C ALA A 432 12.74 15.30 2.13
N VAL A 433 12.35 16.36 1.44
CA VAL A 433 11.17 17.17 1.74
C VAL A 433 10.32 17.27 0.49
N VAL A 434 9.04 16.94 0.60
CA VAL A 434 8.06 16.97 -0.50
C VAL A 434 6.95 17.94 -0.14
N ILE A 435 6.71 18.93 -0.99
CA ILE A 435 5.69 19.96 -0.81
C ILE A 435 4.69 19.87 -1.96
N ALA A 436 3.43 19.59 -1.63
CA ALA A 436 2.33 19.61 -2.59
C ALA A 436 1.80 21.04 -2.82
N PRO A 437 1.18 21.32 -3.98
CA PRO A 437 0.45 22.56 -4.17
C PRO A 437 -0.75 22.66 -3.22
N GLU A 438 -0.91 23.81 -2.58
CA GLU A 438 -2.06 24.04 -1.70
C GLU A 438 -3.36 24.09 -2.51
N VAL A 439 -4.43 23.51 -1.98
CA VAL A 439 -5.74 23.47 -2.68
C VAL A 439 -6.26 24.88 -2.98
N ALA A 440 -6.03 25.84 -2.09
CA ALA A 440 -6.55 27.21 -2.22
C ALA A 440 -5.80 28.03 -3.28
N SER A 441 -4.46 27.93 -3.33
CA SER A 441 -3.63 28.74 -4.22
C SER A 441 -3.28 28.01 -5.52
N GLY A 442 -3.30 26.67 -5.52
CA GLY A 442 -2.75 25.85 -6.59
C GLY A 442 -1.23 25.94 -6.69
N ARG A 443 -0.54 26.46 -5.66
CA ARG A 443 0.91 26.69 -5.64
C ARG A 443 1.57 25.89 -4.51
N ALA A 444 2.69 25.25 -4.82
CA ALA A 444 3.64 24.74 -3.84
C ALA A 444 4.66 25.86 -3.56
N SER A 445 4.77 26.25 -2.29
CA SER A 445 5.64 27.34 -1.84
C SER A 445 6.56 26.89 -0.71
N LEU A 446 7.69 27.57 -0.53
CA LEU A 446 8.58 27.34 0.64
C LEU A 446 7.91 27.70 1.98
N MET A 447 6.74 28.35 1.93
CA MET A 447 5.90 28.67 3.10
C MET A 447 4.94 27.54 3.49
N THR A 448 4.68 26.62 2.56
CA THR A 448 3.70 25.55 2.73
C THR A 448 4.28 24.45 3.62
N GLU A 449 3.46 23.89 4.51
CA GLU A 449 3.84 22.73 5.29
C GLU A 449 4.13 21.53 4.35
N PRO A 450 5.27 20.84 4.49
CA PRO A 450 5.56 19.69 3.65
C PRO A 450 4.57 18.55 3.86
N GLU A 451 4.17 17.89 2.77
CA GLU A 451 3.41 16.63 2.84
C GLU A 451 4.29 15.50 3.41
N TYR A 452 5.60 15.54 3.11
CA TYR A 452 6.58 14.62 3.68
C TYR A 452 7.88 15.36 4.00
N ALA A 453 8.46 15.04 5.15
CA ALA A 453 9.84 15.37 5.50
C ALA A 453 10.45 14.21 6.29
N GLY A 454 11.58 13.68 5.84
CA GLY A 454 12.22 12.57 6.54
C GLY A 454 13.53 12.09 5.93
N PRO A 455 14.27 11.24 6.67
CA PRO A 455 15.44 10.53 6.16
C PRO A 455 15.12 9.75 4.89
N CYS A 456 16.12 9.60 4.03
CA CYS A 456 16.00 8.80 2.82
C CYS A 456 17.35 8.22 2.37
N GLY A 457 17.31 7.16 1.59
CA GLY A 457 18.38 6.70 0.74
C GLY A 457 18.23 7.23 -0.68
N ILE A 458 19.34 7.65 -1.30
CA ILE A 458 19.33 8.09 -2.71
C ILE A 458 20.49 7.45 -3.47
N HIS A 459 20.22 6.92 -4.68
CA HIS A 459 21.27 6.55 -5.63
C HIS A 459 20.86 6.81 -7.08
N VAL A 460 21.85 6.94 -7.97
CA VAL A 460 21.60 7.06 -9.43
C VAL A 460 21.04 5.75 -9.97
N ARG A 461 19.97 5.81 -10.77
CA ARG A 461 19.35 4.64 -11.39
C ARG A 461 19.43 4.66 -12.92
N GLY A 462 19.10 3.52 -13.52
CA GLY A 462 19.14 3.27 -14.96
C GLY A 462 20.49 2.74 -15.41
N GLU A 463 20.55 2.23 -16.64
CA GLU A 463 21.78 1.65 -17.20
C GLU A 463 22.49 2.68 -18.07
N SER A 464 22.05 2.84 -19.32
CA SER A 464 22.57 3.87 -20.24
C SER A 464 22.21 5.30 -19.78
N SER A 465 21.05 5.48 -19.13
CA SER A 465 20.61 6.79 -18.63
C SER A 465 21.36 7.28 -17.40
N ALA A 466 22.13 6.41 -16.71
CA ALA A 466 22.88 6.80 -15.52
C ALA A 466 23.99 7.81 -15.83
N SER A 467 24.43 7.89 -17.09
CA SER A 467 25.44 8.85 -17.54
C SER A 467 24.86 10.16 -18.09
N PHE A 468 23.53 10.35 -18.10
CA PHE A 468 22.93 11.61 -18.53
C PHE A 468 23.22 12.72 -17.51
N ASP A 469 23.32 13.97 -17.96
CA ASP A 469 23.58 15.08 -17.03
C ASP A 469 22.39 15.29 -16.08
N GLN A 470 21.16 15.22 -16.60
CA GLN A 470 19.99 15.01 -15.77
C GLN A 470 19.83 13.53 -15.45
N ARG A 471 20.39 13.12 -14.32
CA ARG A 471 20.31 11.75 -13.82
C ARG A 471 18.92 11.45 -13.30
N SER A 472 18.53 10.18 -13.41
CA SER A 472 17.39 9.64 -12.65
C SER A 472 17.88 9.06 -11.33
N TYR A 473 17.04 9.12 -10.30
CA TYR A 473 17.37 8.61 -8.96
C TYR A 473 16.36 7.57 -8.49
N ALA A 474 16.83 6.55 -7.77
CA ALA A 474 16.01 5.80 -6.84
C ALA A 474 16.03 6.54 -5.50
N LEU A 475 14.86 6.67 -4.88
CA LEU A 475 14.64 7.34 -3.60
C LEU A 475 13.95 6.33 -2.67
N GLU A 476 14.58 6.01 -1.56
CA GLU A 476 14.04 5.11 -0.54
C GLU A 476 13.76 5.93 0.72
N LEU A 477 12.54 5.94 1.22
CA LEU A 477 12.16 6.67 2.43
C LEU A 477 12.54 5.84 3.65
N TRP A 478 13.16 6.47 4.64
CA TRP A 478 13.66 5.78 5.83
C TRP A 478 13.05 6.33 7.13
N ASP A 479 12.99 5.46 8.14
CA ASP A 479 12.77 5.85 9.52
C ASP A 479 14.08 6.33 10.17
N ASP A 480 14.01 6.71 11.45
CA ASP A 480 15.16 7.18 12.22
C ASP A 480 16.21 6.07 12.48
N ALA A 481 15.86 4.80 12.29
CA ALA A 481 16.75 3.65 12.37
C ALA A 481 17.43 3.35 11.02
N GLY A 482 17.06 4.04 9.94
CA GLY A 482 17.56 3.80 8.59
C GLY A 482 16.89 2.60 7.90
N ALA A 483 15.75 2.14 8.40
CA ALA A 483 14.95 1.10 7.77
C ALA A 483 13.85 1.71 6.88
N ASP A 484 13.34 0.93 5.94
CA ASP A 484 12.23 1.31 5.06
C ASP A 484 11.04 1.88 5.84
N ARG A 485 10.59 3.07 5.42
CA ARG A 485 9.40 3.73 5.94
C ARG A 485 8.42 3.99 4.82
N ASP A 486 7.32 3.25 4.84
CA ASP A 486 6.21 3.51 3.93
C ASP A 486 5.56 4.86 4.25
N ALA A 487 5.48 5.76 3.26
CA ALA A 487 4.74 7.01 3.38
C ALA A 487 4.06 7.36 2.04
N PRO A 488 2.83 7.90 2.06
CA PRO A 488 2.17 8.35 0.83
C PRO A 488 2.87 9.61 0.31
N LEU A 489 2.95 9.76 -1.01
CA LEU A 489 3.50 10.95 -1.65
C LEU A 489 2.56 11.45 -2.75
N LEU A 490 2.12 12.70 -2.65
CA LEU A 490 1.37 13.43 -3.68
C LEU A 490 0.07 12.71 -4.10
N GLY A 491 -0.61 12.14 -3.09
CA GLY A 491 -1.82 11.33 -3.27
C GLY A 491 -1.60 9.96 -3.91
N MET A 492 -0.36 9.46 -3.97
CA MET A 492 -0.05 8.07 -4.29
C MET A 492 0.07 7.25 -2.99
N PRO A 493 -0.39 5.99 -2.97
CA PRO A 493 -0.33 5.12 -1.79
C PRO A 493 1.06 4.95 -1.22
N ALA A 494 1.09 4.78 0.10
CA ALA A 494 2.29 4.66 0.90
C ALA A 494 3.20 3.51 0.43
N ASP A 495 4.49 3.83 0.32
CA ASP A 495 5.59 2.90 0.04
C ASP A 495 6.91 3.58 0.43
N SER A 496 7.95 2.80 0.71
CA SER A 496 9.30 3.29 0.94
C SER A 496 10.00 3.62 -0.39
N ASP A 497 9.66 2.94 -1.47
CA ASP A 497 10.43 2.90 -2.71
C ASP A 497 9.86 3.76 -3.83
N TRP A 498 10.62 4.80 -4.23
CA TRP A 498 10.22 5.77 -5.24
C TRP A 498 11.28 5.97 -6.31
N VAL A 499 10.83 6.52 -7.44
CA VAL A 499 11.67 6.79 -8.60
C VAL A 499 11.52 8.26 -9.00
N LEU A 500 12.63 8.98 -9.03
CA LEU A 500 12.72 10.30 -9.65
C LEU A 500 13.29 10.12 -11.06
N TYR A 501 12.39 10.04 -12.04
CA TYR A 501 12.78 9.94 -13.44
C TYR A 501 13.12 11.31 -14.03
N GLY A 502 14.36 11.46 -14.49
CA GLY A 502 14.89 12.66 -15.15
C GLY A 502 14.73 12.56 -16.68
N PRO A 503 13.74 13.23 -17.29
CA PRO A 503 13.49 13.16 -18.73
C PRO A 503 14.59 13.89 -19.53
N TRP A 504 15.68 13.20 -19.86
CA TRP A 504 16.80 13.78 -20.62
C TRP A 504 16.60 13.72 -22.13
N SER A 505 16.43 12.52 -22.68
CA SER A 505 16.27 12.31 -24.13
C SER A 505 14.82 12.46 -24.60
N GLU A 506 13.84 12.64 -23.71
CA GLU A 506 12.44 12.90 -24.08
C GLU A 506 12.04 14.36 -23.78
N LYS A 507 12.26 15.26 -24.74
CA LYS A 507 12.13 16.72 -24.53
C LYS A 507 10.69 17.21 -24.35
N THR A 508 9.70 16.35 -24.55
CA THR A 508 8.30 16.65 -24.20
C THR A 508 8.06 16.61 -22.69
N LEU A 509 8.94 15.94 -21.93
CA LEU A 509 8.85 15.69 -20.48
C LEU A 509 7.70 14.75 -20.06
N MET A 510 6.81 14.36 -20.98
CA MET A 510 5.55 13.65 -20.67
C MET A 510 5.37 12.27 -21.32
N ARG A 511 6.31 11.73 -22.13
CA ARG A 511 6.05 10.47 -22.88
C ARG A 511 5.81 9.28 -21.96
N ASN A 512 6.67 9.12 -20.96
CA ASN A 512 6.48 8.10 -19.92
C ASN A 512 5.13 8.27 -19.22
N LYS A 513 4.90 9.47 -18.67
CA LYS A 513 3.69 9.79 -17.92
C LYS A 513 2.41 9.56 -18.72
N LEU A 514 2.38 9.98 -19.99
CA LEU A 514 1.23 9.84 -20.87
C LEU A 514 0.80 8.37 -21.01
N VAL A 515 1.76 7.48 -21.26
CA VAL A 515 1.46 6.04 -21.36
C VAL A 515 1.03 5.49 -20.01
N PHE A 516 1.73 5.81 -18.92
CA PHE A 516 1.35 5.33 -17.60
C PHE A 516 -0.04 5.80 -17.15
N ASP A 517 -0.45 7.02 -17.52
CA ASP A 517 -1.80 7.52 -17.25
C ASP A 517 -2.86 6.75 -18.06
N TRP A 518 -2.58 6.37 -19.31
CA TRP A 518 -3.46 5.48 -20.07
C TRP A 518 -3.55 4.08 -19.46
N MET A 519 -2.43 3.55 -18.96
CA MET A 519 -2.42 2.26 -18.28
C MET A 519 -3.26 2.30 -17.00
N GLN A 520 -3.11 3.35 -16.18
CA GLN A 520 -3.93 3.59 -14.99
C GLN A 520 -5.42 3.77 -15.33
N ALA A 521 -5.73 4.44 -16.45
CA ALA A 521 -7.11 4.60 -16.92
C ALA A 521 -7.72 3.27 -17.38
N LEU A 522 -6.93 2.39 -18.01
CA LEU A 522 -7.38 1.07 -18.50
C LEU A 522 -7.56 0.04 -17.40
N ARG A 523 -6.63 0.00 -16.44
CA ARG A 523 -6.44 -1.15 -15.54
C ARG A 523 -6.57 -0.80 -14.06
N GLY A 524 -6.49 0.49 -13.73
CA GLY A 524 -6.49 0.94 -12.35
C GLY A 524 -5.34 0.35 -11.54
N ASP A 525 -5.62 -0.04 -10.30
CA ASP A 525 -4.62 -0.54 -9.36
C ASP A 525 -4.48 -2.08 -9.42
N ASP A 526 -4.79 -2.72 -10.56
CA ASP A 526 -4.70 -4.19 -10.73
C ASP A 526 -3.25 -4.74 -10.82
N GLY A 527 -2.27 -3.88 -10.52
CA GLY A 527 -0.84 -4.19 -10.58
C GLY A 527 -0.20 -4.10 -11.95
N THR A 528 -0.89 -3.62 -12.99
CA THR A 528 -0.33 -3.52 -14.34
C THR A 528 0.07 -2.11 -14.77
N ALA A 529 -0.04 -1.13 -13.89
CA ALA A 529 0.23 0.27 -14.20
C ALA A 529 0.94 1.02 -13.05
N VAL A 530 1.66 2.09 -13.38
CA VAL A 530 2.53 2.86 -12.47
C VAL A 530 1.94 4.24 -12.30
N ARG A 531 1.73 4.71 -11.07
CA ARG A 531 1.29 6.10 -10.85
C ARG A 531 2.46 7.07 -10.93
N THR A 532 2.17 8.25 -11.46
CA THR A 532 3.18 9.28 -11.71
C THR A 532 2.71 10.69 -11.37
N ARG A 533 3.65 11.57 -11.00
CA ARG A 533 3.45 13.01 -10.78
C ARG A 533 4.59 13.80 -11.40
N PHE A 534 4.27 14.93 -12.04
CA PHE A 534 5.30 15.91 -12.38
C PHE A 534 5.76 16.61 -11.10
N VAL A 535 7.07 16.78 -10.93
CA VAL A 535 7.66 17.49 -9.78
C VAL A 535 8.85 18.34 -10.22
N GLU A 536 9.14 19.41 -9.50
CA GLU A 536 10.41 20.15 -9.62
C GLU A 536 11.36 19.75 -8.50
N VAL A 537 12.60 19.38 -8.86
CA VAL A 537 13.59 18.83 -7.91
C VAL A 537 14.71 19.84 -7.63
N PHE A 538 15.01 20.02 -6.35
CA PHE A 538 16.22 20.66 -5.85
C PHE A 538 17.05 19.60 -5.15
N PHE A 539 18.30 19.39 -5.57
CA PHE A 539 19.18 18.40 -4.95
C PHE A 539 20.53 19.00 -4.61
N ASN A 540 20.76 19.27 -3.33
CA ASN A 540 22.03 19.72 -2.81
C ASN A 540 22.96 18.53 -2.47
N GLN A 541 24.19 18.59 -2.96
CA GLN A 541 25.25 17.62 -2.70
C GLN A 541 26.55 18.31 -2.24
N SER A 542 26.49 19.58 -1.87
CA SER A 542 27.65 20.39 -1.47
C SER A 542 27.98 20.20 0.01
N LYS A 543 29.28 20.21 0.36
CA LYS A 543 29.73 20.17 1.75
C LYS A 543 29.55 21.55 2.43
N PRO A 544 29.33 21.60 3.76
CA PRO A 544 29.46 22.82 4.55
C PRO A 544 30.75 23.62 4.26
N PRO A 545 30.74 24.98 4.27
CA PRO A 545 29.63 25.87 4.66
C PRO A 545 28.64 26.21 3.52
N SER A 546 28.86 25.74 2.29
CA SER A 546 27.93 25.97 1.15
C SER A 546 26.73 25.01 1.13
N GLY A 547 26.50 24.25 2.21
CA GLY A 547 25.49 23.20 2.33
C GLY A 547 24.04 23.69 2.50
N ARG A 548 23.69 24.84 1.92
CA ARG A 548 22.30 25.34 1.87
C ARG A 548 21.66 24.98 0.53
N ILE A 549 20.36 24.71 0.52
CA ILE A 549 19.63 24.51 -0.73
C ILE A 549 19.25 25.87 -1.33
N GLY A 550 19.78 26.13 -2.52
CA GLY A 550 19.49 27.35 -3.29
C GLY A 550 19.09 27.03 -4.73
N TYR A 551 18.91 28.06 -5.55
CA TYR A 551 18.57 27.87 -6.98
C TYR A 551 19.68 27.15 -7.76
N SER A 552 20.94 27.19 -7.28
CA SER A 552 22.05 26.39 -7.82
C SER A 552 21.81 24.88 -7.70
N SER A 553 21.04 24.45 -6.70
CA SER A 553 20.64 23.06 -6.46
C SER A 553 19.50 22.60 -7.37
N TYR A 554 18.88 23.49 -8.15
CA TYR A 554 17.78 23.15 -9.07
C TYR A 554 18.24 22.12 -10.12
N ARG A 555 17.46 21.04 -10.26
CA ARG A 555 17.71 19.92 -11.17
C ARG A 555 16.71 19.84 -12.34
N GLY A 556 15.68 20.69 -12.36
CA GLY A 556 14.65 20.66 -13.41
C GLY A 556 13.39 19.90 -13.00
N ILE A 557 12.48 19.77 -13.97
CA ILE A 557 11.29 18.89 -13.89
C ILE A 557 11.72 17.41 -13.93
N PHE A 558 11.14 16.62 -13.05
CA PHE A 558 11.18 15.16 -13.00
C PHE A 558 9.76 14.59 -13.07
N VAL A 559 9.67 13.29 -13.37
CA VAL A 559 8.46 12.51 -13.11
C VAL A 559 8.74 11.66 -11.87
N LEU A 560 8.07 11.95 -10.76
CA LEU A 560 8.02 11.06 -9.60
C LEU A 560 7.15 9.87 -9.98
N MET A 561 7.67 8.67 -9.80
CA MET A 561 7.02 7.42 -10.18
C MET A 561 7.12 6.42 -9.04
N GLU A 562 6.13 5.53 -8.96
CA GLU A 562 6.23 4.36 -8.12
C GLU A 562 7.32 3.41 -8.63
N LYS A 563 8.06 2.78 -7.72
CA LYS A 563 8.91 1.65 -8.09
C LYS A 563 8.03 0.44 -8.34
N LEU A 564 8.34 -0.31 -9.40
CA LEU A 564 7.73 -1.61 -9.61
C LEU A 564 8.21 -2.58 -8.53
N LYS A 565 7.29 -3.09 -7.71
CA LYS A 565 7.53 -4.10 -6.68
C LYS A 565 6.21 -4.79 -6.29
N ARG A 566 6.30 -5.89 -5.55
CA ARG A 566 5.16 -6.45 -4.83
C ARG A 566 4.62 -5.46 -3.82
N GLY A 567 3.30 -5.42 -3.69
CA GLY A 567 2.62 -4.67 -2.65
C GLY A 567 1.13 -4.60 -2.93
N LYS A 568 0.31 -4.55 -1.87
CA LYS A 568 -1.16 -4.48 -1.98
C LYS A 568 -1.65 -3.33 -2.87
N GLN A 569 -0.91 -2.22 -2.86
CA GLN A 569 -1.18 -1.01 -3.63
C GLN A 569 -0.12 -0.81 -4.75
N ARG A 570 0.58 -1.87 -5.16
CA ARG A 570 1.54 -1.91 -6.27
C ARG A 570 1.14 -3.06 -7.19
N VAL A 571 1.99 -4.07 -7.38
CA VAL A 571 1.57 -5.36 -7.95
C VAL A 571 1.02 -6.20 -6.80
N PRO A 572 -0.30 -6.45 -6.72
CA PRO A 572 -0.96 -7.06 -5.58
C PRO A 572 -0.74 -8.58 -5.59
N LEU A 573 0.50 -8.98 -5.34
CA LEU A 573 0.89 -10.37 -5.13
C LEU A 573 1.02 -10.63 -3.65
N GLU A 574 0.75 -11.86 -3.24
CA GLU A 574 1.13 -12.25 -1.89
C GLU A 574 2.66 -12.16 -1.71
N ASN A 575 3.05 -11.65 -0.55
CA ASN A 575 4.44 -11.43 -0.23
C ASN A 575 5.21 -12.77 -0.15
N LEU A 576 6.49 -12.71 -0.52
CA LEU A 576 7.37 -13.86 -0.59
C LEU A 576 8.79 -13.43 -0.22
N ASN A 577 9.41 -14.15 0.72
CA ASN A 577 10.82 -13.98 1.07
C ASN A 577 11.60 -15.29 0.93
N SER A 578 12.88 -15.28 1.32
CA SER A 578 13.76 -16.45 1.20
C SER A 578 13.41 -17.62 2.14
N LYS A 579 12.58 -17.39 3.16
CA LYS A 579 12.18 -18.41 4.15
C LYS A 579 11.08 -19.34 3.62
N ALA A 580 10.24 -18.86 2.70
CA ALA A 580 9.24 -19.69 2.04
C ALA A 580 9.87 -20.76 1.12
N VAL A 581 9.87 -22.01 1.57
CA VAL A 581 10.42 -23.17 0.83
C VAL A 581 9.42 -24.31 0.62
N ALA A 582 8.28 -24.29 1.32
CA ALA A 582 7.27 -25.32 1.24
C ALA A 582 6.51 -25.25 -0.11
N PRO A 583 6.19 -26.38 -0.77
CA PRO A 583 5.54 -26.40 -2.09
C PRO A 583 4.27 -25.55 -2.20
N GLU A 584 3.45 -25.54 -1.15
CA GLU A 584 2.20 -24.78 -1.03
C GLU A 584 2.42 -23.28 -0.86
N LEU A 585 3.56 -22.85 -0.31
CA LEU A 585 3.87 -21.43 -0.08
C LEU A 585 4.55 -20.78 -1.29
N ILE A 586 5.17 -21.58 -2.16
CA ILE A 586 5.94 -21.07 -3.31
C ILE A 586 5.15 -21.07 -4.62
N THR A 587 3.82 -21.22 -4.61
CA THR A 587 3.06 -21.28 -5.89
C THR A 587 2.91 -19.92 -6.60
N GLY A 588 3.39 -18.84 -5.98
CA GLY A 588 3.38 -17.48 -6.52
C GLY A 588 4.13 -16.46 -5.64
N GLY A 589 3.86 -15.17 -5.85
CA GLY A 589 4.62 -14.07 -5.26
C GLY A 589 5.79 -13.61 -6.15
N TYR A 590 5.72 -13.89 -7.46
CA TYR A 590 6.82 -13.64 -8.39
C TYR A 590 6.51 -12.48 -9.34
N ILE A 591 7.41 -11.50 -9.38
CA ILE A 591 7.60 -10.63 -10.53
C ILE A 591 8.89 -11.06 -11.21
N PHE A 592 8.81 -11.32 -12.50
CA PHE A 592 9.95 -11.67 -13.33
C PHE A 592 9.85 -10.93 -14.66
N ARG A 593 10.96 -10.83 -15.38
CA ARG A 593 11.01 -10.01 -16.59
C ARG A 593 11.87 -10.63 -17.65
N ARG A 594 11.62 -10.21 -18.88
CA ARG A 594 12.58 -10.32 -19.96
C ARG A 594 13.39 -9.05 -20.03
N ASP A 595 14.70 -9.18 -19.84
CA ASP A 595 15.64 -8.07 -19.85
C ASP A 595 17.08 -8.62 -20.05
N LYS A 596 18.08 -7.75 -20.03
CA LYS A 596 19.51 -8.12 -20.05
C LYS A 596 19.88 -8.92 -18.79
N GLU A 597 20.87 -9.81 -18.94
CA GLU A 597 21.39 -10.59 -17.81
C GLU A 597 21.91 -9.68 -16.70
N ASP A 598 21.52 -10.00 -15.47
CA ASP A 598 21.95 -9.29 -14.26
C ASP A 598 22.51 -10.29 -13.25
N ALA A 599 23.75 -10.09 -12.81
CA ALA A 599 24.44 -10.99 -11.89
C ALA A 599 23.76 -11.10 -10.50
N LEU A 600 22.90 -10.15 -10.15
CA LEU A 600 22.14 -10.15 -8.89
C LEU A 600 20.83 -10.94 -8.99
N LYS A 601 20.42 -11.35 -10.19
CA LYS A 601 19.14 -12.01 -10.46
C LYS A 601 19.33 -13.50 -10.84
N ASN A 602 18.25 -14.28 -10.75
CA ASN A 602 18.21 -15.62 -11.34
C ASN A 602 17.92 -15.49 -12.83
N ASN A 603 18.94 -15.64 -13.68
CA ASN A 603 18.78 -15.65 -15.14
C ASN A 603 18.51 -17.06 -15.67
N TRP A 604 17.59 -17.21 -16.61
CA TRP A 604 17.38 -18.47 -17.34
C TRP A 604 16.83 -18.26 -18.74
N THR A 605 17.07 -19.23 -19.60
CA THR A 605 16.46 -19.29 -20.94
C THR A 605 15.40 -20.38 -20.94
N THR A 606 14.20 -20.07 -21.44
CA THR A 606 13.13 -21.06 -21.55
C THR A 606 13.50 -22.14 -22.57
N SER A 607 13.16 -23.39 -22.26
CA SER A 607 13.60 -24.54 -23.07
C SER A 607 12.87 -24.67 -24.40
N ARG A 608 11.64 -24.15 -24.55
CA ARG A 608 10.86 -24.32 -25.77
C ARG A 608 10.98 -23.16 -26.74
N THR A 609 10.96 -21.93 -26.23
CA THR A 609 11.04 -20.73 -27.11
C THR A 609 12.43 -20.10 -27.15
N GLY A 610 13.33 -20.49 -26.24
CA GLY A 610 14.63 -19.84 -26.13
C GLY A 610 14.53 -18.42 -25.58
N MET A 611 13.46 -18.09 -24.84
CA MET A 611 13.27 -16.74 -24.32
C MET A 611 14.13 -16.52 -23.07
N PRO A 612 14.99 -15.48 -23.04
CA PRO A 612 15.73 -15.12 -21.84
C PRO A 612 14.77 -14.45 -20.83
N LEU A 613 14.86 -14.86 -19.58
CA LEU A 613 14.09 -14.37 -18.45
C LEU A 613 14.99 -14.21 -17.23
N GLN A 614 14.58 -13.32 -16.34
CA GLN A 614 15.21 -13.17 -15.04
C GLN A 614 14.21 -12.83 -13.94
N SER A 615 14.52 -13.22 -12.70
CA SER A 615 13.79 -12.75 -11.52
C SER A 615 13.90 -11.22 -11.41
N TYR A 616 12.86 -10.60 -10.84
CA TYR A 616 12.86 -9.17 -10.59
C TYR A 616 12.53 -8.87 -9.15
N ASP A 617 11.41 -9.40 -8.66
CA ASP A 617 11.00 -9.31 -7.27
C ASP A 617 10.42 -10.68 -6.83
N PRO A 618 11.04 -11.39 -5.87
CA PRO A 618 12.28 -11.05 -5.19
C PRO A 618 13.45 -10.97 -6.17
N ASP A 619 14.43 -10.14 -5.82
CA ASP A 619 15.65 -9.96 -6.61
C ASP A 619 16.30 -11.30 -6.97
N ARG A 620 16.45 -12.17 -5.97
CA ARG A 620 17.01 -13.50 -6.12
C ARG A 620 16.16 -14.54 -5.39
N LEU A 621 15.70 -15.53 -6.16
CA LEU A 621 14.95 -16.69 -5.69
C LEU A 621 15.88 -17.76 -5.13
N ASN A 622 15.46 -18.38 -4.02
CA ASN A 622 16.11 -19.60 -3.54
C ASN A 622 15.84 -20.79 -4.50
N VAL A 623 16.54 -21.91 -4.29
CA VAL A 623 16.47 -23.06 -5.21
C VAL A 623 15.04 -23.62 -5.38
N PRO A 624 14.26 -23.88 -4.31
CA PRO A 624 12.86 -24.31 -4.44
C PRO A 624 11.99 -23.36 -5.26
N GLN A 625 12.01 -22.07 -4.93
CA GLN A 625 11.22 -21.03 -5.60
C GLN A 625 11.57 -20.91 -7.08
N PHE A 626 12.87 -20.87 -7.40
CA PHE A 626 13.34 -20.78 -8.76
C PHE A 626 12.93 -22.01 -9.59
N ASN A 627 13.04 -23.21 -9.02
CA ASN A 627 12.63 -24.44 -9.68
C ASN A 627 11.12 -24.45 -9.96
N TYR A 628 10.30 -24.00 -9.00
CA TYR A 628 8.85 -23.87 -9.20
C TYR A 628 8.54 -22.93 -10.37
N LEU A 629 9.04 -21.68 -10.33
CA LEU A 629 8.74 -20.68 -11.36
C LEU A 629 9.19 -21.16 -12.75
N LYS A 630 10.40 -21.71 -12.85
CA LYS A 630 10.94 -22.26 -14.09
C LYS A 630 10.08 -23.41 -14.63
N THR A 631 9.57 -24.27 -13.75
CA THR A 631 8.71 -25.40 -14.11
C THR A 631 7.35 -24.92 -14.59
N TYR A 632 6.74 -23.95 -13.89
CA TYR A 632 5.47 -23.36 -14.27
C TYR A 632 5.53 -22.72 -15.66
N VAL A 633 6.55 -21.88 -15.92
CA VAL A 633 6.77 -21.25 -17.24
C VAL A 633 7.02 -22.31 -18.32
N GLY A 634 7.77 -23.37 -18.02
CA GLY A 634 7.97 -24.49 -18.95
C GLY A 634 6.69 -25.27 -19.27
N ALA A 635 5.81 -25.47 -18.29
CA ALA A 635 4.51 -26.11 -18.47
C ALA A 635 3.58 -25.24 -19.33
N PHE A 636 3.56 -23.93 -19.08
CA PHE A 636 2.87 -22.96 -19.91
C PHE A 636 3.34 -23.03 -21.37
N GLU A 637 4.64 -22.93 -21.63
CA GLU A 637 5.16 -23.00 -23.01
C GLU A 637 4.84 -24.34 -23.67
N THR A 638 4.82 -25.43 -22.90
CA THR A 638 4.39 -26.74 -23.38
C THR A 638 2.94 -26.71 -23.87
N ALA A 639 2.03 -26.15 -23.07
CA ALA A 639 0.63 -26.02 -23.44
C ALA A 639 0.45 -25.11 -24.66
N LEU A 640 1.14 -23.97 -24.70
CA LEU A 640 1.07 -23.00 -25.80
C LEU A 640 1.58 -23.57 -27.13
N MET A 641 2.61 -24.41 -27.09
CA MET A 641 3.21 -25.03 -28.29
C MET A 641 2.57 -26.36 -28.68
N SER A 642 1.65 -26.89 -27.87
CA SER A 642 0.93 -28.13 -28.19
C SER A 642 -0.03 -27.98 -29.38
N ALA A 643 -0.48 -29.11 -29.94
CA ALA A 643 -1.54 -29.13 -30.96
C ALA A 643 -2.87 -28.58 -30.42
N ASP A 644 -3.17 -28.85 -29.14
CA ASP A 644 -4.43 -28.48 -28.46
C ASP A 644 -4.36 -27.13 -27.73
N PHE A 645 -3.41 -26.26 -28.07
CA PHE A 645 -3.18 -24.98 -27.38
C PHE A 645 -4.42 -24.08 -27.24
N LYS A 646 -5.42 -24.24 -28.13
CA LYS A 646 -6.68 -23.48 -28.12
C LYS A 646 -7.68 -23.96 -27.07
N ASN A 647 -7.47 -25.16 -26.50
CA ASN A 647 -8.37 -25.73 -25.50
C ASN A 647 -8.45 -24.83 -24.26
N PRO A 648 -9.65 -24.47 -23.77
CA PRO A 648 -9.78 -23.55 -22.65
C PRO A 648 -9.34 -24.11 -21.29
N GLN A 649 -9.32 -25.44 -21.10
CA GLN A 649 -8.95 -26.11 -19.85
C GLN A 649 -7.51 -26.63 -19.84
N THR A 650 -6.98 -27.07 -20.99
CA THR A 650 -5.65 -27.70 -21.08
C THR A 650 -4.65 -26.91 -21.92
N GLY A 651 -5.13 -25.93 -22.68
CA GLY A 651 -4.30 -25.04 -23.50
C GLY A 651 -3.74 -23.86 -22.70
N TYR A 652 -3.29 -22.82 -23.39
CA TYR A 652 -2.60 -21.70 -22.74
C TYR A 652 -3.46 -20.94 -21.71
N ARG A 653 -4.79 -20.94 -21.88
CA ARG A 653 -5.74 -20.24 -20.98
C ARG A 653 -5.79 -20.81 -19.55
N ALA A 654 -5.31 -22.04 -19.35
CA ALA A 654 -5.13 -22.61 -18.03
C ALA A 654 -3.94 -21.99 -17.27
N PHE A 655 -2.98 -21.42 -17.99
CA PHE A 655 -1.72 -20.94 -17.43
C PHE A 655 -1.59 -19.42 -17.41
N LEU A 656 -2.21 -18.72 -18.37
CA LEU A 656 -2.15 -17.26 -18.47
C LEU A 656 -3.53 -16.61 -18.52
N ASP A 657 -3.56 -15.32 -18.16
CA ASP A 657 -4.70 -14.42 -18.27
C ASP A 657 -4.63 -13.63 -19.60
N PRO A 658 -5.43 -13.97 -20.63
CA PRO A 658 -5.31 -13.39 -21.97
C PRO A 658 -5.49 -11.87 -22.00
N ASP A 659 -6.32 -11.30 -21.13
CA ASP A 659 -6.68 -9.89 -21.17
C ASP A 659 -5.49 -9.01 -20.79
N THR A 660 -4.63 -9.49 -19.89
CA THR A 660 -3.38 -8.79 -19.51
C THR A 660 -2.39 -8.76 -20.68
N PHE A 661 -2.29 -9.85 -21.44
CA PHE A 661 -1.40 -9.95 -22.61
C PHE A 661 -1.90 -9.10 -23.78
N ILE A 662 -3.22 -9.06 -24.00
CA ILE A 662 -3.83 -8.22 -25.03
C ILE A 662 -3.58 -6.73 -24.73
N ASP A 663 -3.83 -6.29 -23.49
CA ASP A 663 -3.62 -4.88 -23.10
C ASP A 663 -2.14 -4.49 -23.17
N ALA A 664 -1.25 -5.36 -22.68
CA ALA A 664 0.19 -5.19 -22.81
C ALA A 664 0.61 -5.01 -24.26
N GLN A 665 0.14 -5.89 -25.16
CA GLN A 665 0.46 -5.84 -26.58
C GLN A 665 -0.03 -4.54 -27.24
N TRP A 666 -1.25 -4.09 -26.94
CA TRP A 666 -1.78 -2.87 -27.53
C TRP A 666 -1.05 -1.61 -27.08
N LEU A 667 -0.73 -1.49 -25.80
CA LEU A 667 0.02 -0.35 -25.30
C LEU A 667 1.42 -0.27 -25.92
N LEU A 668 2.10 -1.42 -26.07
CA LEU A 668 3.37 -1.50 -26.78
C LEU A 668 3.24 -1.10 -28.25
N GLU A 669 2.22 -1.57 -28.96
CA GLU A 669 2.01 -1.26 -30.38
C GLU A 669 1.54 0.17 -30.63
N ILE A 670 0.68 0.73 -29.77
CA ILE A 670 0.16 2.10 -29.92
C ILE A 670 1.28 3.09 -29.61
N ALA A 671 2.02 2.88 -28.52
CA ALA A 671 3.15 3.74 -28.18
C ALA A 671 4.38 3.48 -29.07
N LYS A 672 4.46 2.31 -29.72
CA LYS A 672 5.68 1.78 -30.36
C LYS A 672 6.90 1.90 -29.44
N GLN A 673 6.81 1.30 -28.25
CA GLN A 673 7.98 1.19 -27.39
C GLN A 673 8.95 0.18 -28.02
N VAL A 674 10.06 0.66 -28.57
CA VAL A 674 10.96 -0.13 -29.45
C VAL A 674 11.66 -1.34 -28.80
N ASP A 675 11.79 -1.34 -27.48
CA ASP A 675 12.38 -2.38 -26.65
C ASP A 675 11.34 -3.31 -26.01
N GLY A 676 10.04 -3.03 -26.06
CA GLY A 676 9.02 -3.67 -25.21
C GLY A 676 8.66 -5.11 -25.57
N TYR A 677 9.29 -5.65 -26.61
CA TYR A 677 9.29 -7.09 -26.91
C TYR A 677 10.65 -7.74 -26.63
N VAL A 678 11.68 -6.98 -26.25
CA VAL A 678 13.06 -7.46 -26.12
C VAL A 678 13.60 -7.29 -24.70
N PHE A 679 13.32 -6.14 -24.08
CA PHE A 679 13.75 -5.75 -22.74
C PHE A 679 12.60 -5.05 -21.99
N SER A 680 12.81 -4.73 -20.70
CA SER A 680 11.85 -3.98 -19.87
C SER A 680 10.42 -4.56 -19.87
N THR A 681 10.28 -5.87 -20.11
CA THR A 681 8.98 -6.55 -20.22
C THR A 681 8.75 -7.41 -18.98
N TYR A 682 7.77 -7.06 -18.17
CA TYR A 682 7.49 -7.73 -16.90
C TYR A 682 6.31 -8.68 -16.99
N PHE A 683 6.35 -9.69 -16.14
CA PHE A 683 5.30 -10.66 -15.92
C PHE A 683 5.17 -10.91 -14.42
N HIS A 684 3.97 -11.25 -13.98
CA HIS A 684 3.75 -11.64 -12.60
C HIS A 684 2.93 -12.93 -12.47
N LYS A 685 3.23 -13.68 -11.42
CA LYS A 685 2.57 -14.94 -11.05
C LYS A 685 2.21 -14.89 -9.56
N ASP A 686 0.93 -14.72 -9.28
CA ASP A 686 0.39 -14.77 -7.94
C ASP A 686 0.17 -16.20 -7.45
N ARG A 687 0.04 -16.39 -6.13
CA ARG A 687 -0.15 -17.71 -5.51
C ARG A 687 -1.45 -18.33 -6.04
N ASP A 688 -1.34 -19.54 -6.60
CA ASP A 688 -2.42 -20.27 -7.29
C ASP A 688 -3.11 -19.53 -8.47
N GLY A 689 -2.70 -18.30 -8.78
CA GLY A 689 -3.20 -17.49 -9.89
C GLY A 689 -2.61 -17.88 -11.25
N ARG A 690 -3.12 -17.26 -12.32
CA ARG A 690 -2.58 -17.39 -13.68
C ARG A 690 -1.44 -16.39 -13.91
N LEU A 691 -0.60 -16.69 -14.91
CA LEU A 691 0.44 -15.78 -15.39
C LEU A 691 -0.21 -14.55 -16.02
N ARG A 692 0.28 -13.36 -15.65
CA ARG A 692 -0.21 -12.08 -16.14
C ARG A 692 0.94 -11.28 -16.76
N ALA A 693 0.66 -10.54 -17.82
CA ALA A 693 1.62 -9.63 -18.43
C ALA A 693 1.56 -8.25 -17.77
N GLY A 694 2.72 -7.62 -17.66
CA GLY A 694 2.89 -6.30 -17.07
C GLY A 694 3.27 -6.33 -15.58
N PRO A 695 3.46 -5.14 -14.99
CA PRO A 695 3.26 -3.83 -15.62
C PRO A 695 4.30 -3.52 -16.71
N LEU A 696 3.90 -2.76 -17.73
CA LEU A 696 4.84 -2.27 -18.75
C LEU A 696 5.72 -1.16 -18.17
N TRP A 697 6.89 -0.94 -18.77
CA TRP A 697 7.89 0.01 -18.27
C TRP A 697 8.66 0.66 -19.43
N ASP A 698 9.32 1.79 -19.15
CA ASP A 698 10.33 2.44 -20.01
C ASP A 698 9.84 3.07 -21.33
N PHE A 699 8.79 3.90 -21.30
CA PHE A 699 8.22 4.54 -22.50
C PHE A 699 8.91 5.84 -22.96
N ASN A 700 10.13 6.13 -22.51
CA ASN A 700 10.89 7.30 -22.98
C ASN A 700 11.30 7.19 -24.46
N ILE A 701 11.53 5.96 -24.96
CA ILE A 701 11.84 5.64 -26.37
C ILE A 701 10.59 5.17 -27.13
N SER A 702 9.51 5.93 -27.00
CA SER A 702 8.22 5.68 -27.63
C SER A 702 7.66 6.95 -28.27
N LEU A 703 6.49 6.87 -28.90
CA LEU A 703 5.75 8.03 -29.42
C LEU A 703 6.60 8.90 -30.36
N GLY A 704 7.27 8.25 -31.32
CA GLY A 704 8.14 8.89 -32.30
C GLY A 704 9.56 9.22 -31.81
N ASN A 705 9.93 8.87 -30.57
CA ASN A 705 11.20 9.29 -29.96
C ASN A 705 12.36 8.29 -30.09
N ALA A 706 12.43 7.53 -31.17
CA ALA A 706 13.51 6.58 -31.40
C ALA A 706 13.82 6.40 -32.90
N ASP A 707 15.06 6.61 -33.32
CA ASP A 707 15.51 6.51 -34.71
C ASP A 707 15.88 5.09 -35.17
N TYR A 708 15.62 4.09 -34.32
CA TYR A 708 15.79 2.67 -34.59
C TYR A 708 14.51 1.89 -34.30
N GLY A 709 14.47 0.59 -34.66
CA GLY A 709 13.31 -0.26 -34.41
C GLY A 709 12.01 0.23 -35.10
N THR A 710 12.11 1.15 -36.06
CA THR A 710 10.99 1.88 -36.68
C THR A 710 10.17 2.75 -35.71
N GLY A 711 10.75 3.13 -34.57
CA GLY A 711 10.07 3.94 -33.54
C GLY A 711 9.69 5.34 -34.03
N ASP A 712 10.47 5.92 -34.95
CA ASP A 712 10.23 7.20 -35.61
C ASP A 712 9.06 7.16 -36.61
N ARG A 713 8.67 5.96 -37.06
CA ARG A 713 7.59 5.78 -38.04
C ARG A 713 6.27 5.50 -37.34
N ALA A 714 5.23 6.27 -37.66
CA ALA A 714 3.87 6.00 -37.21
C ALA A 714 3.27 4.71 -37.80
N THR A 715 3.87 4.16 -38.86
CA THR A 715 3.37 2.98 -39.57
C THR A 715 4.23 1.73 -39.32
N GLY A 716 3.67 0.55 -39.61
CA GLY A 716 4.31 -0.76 -39.42
C GLY A 716 4.09 -1.33 -38.01
N TRP A 717 4.09 -2.64 -37.88
CA TRP A 717 3.98 -3.34 -36.60
C TRP A 717 5.34 -3.40 -35.94
N LEU A 718 5.41 -3.04 -34.66
CA LEU A 718 6.65 -3.22 -33.90
C LEU A 718 6.92 -4.71 -33.72
N TYR A 719 5.85 -5.46 -33.45
CA TYR A 719 5.84 -6.90 -33.42
C TYR A 719 6.36 -7.55 -34.72
N ASP A 720 6.45 -6.92 -35.88
CA ASP A 720 7.03 -7.54 -37.09
C ASP A 720 8.55 -7.30 -37.25
N VAL A 721 9.15 -6.46 -36.40
CA VAL A 721 10.57 -6.07 -36.52
C VAL A 721 11.47 -7.23 -36.05
N PRO A 722 12.40 -7.74 -36.90
CA PRO A 722 13.24 -8.88 -36.57
C PRO A 722 14.44 -8.48 -35.68
N ASN A 723 14.19 -8.09 -34.44
CA ASN A 723 15.23 -7.71 -33.46
C ASN A 723 15.65 -8.86 -32.53
N GLY A 724 15.78 -10.09 -33.06
CA GLY A 724 16.33 -11.23 -32.32
C GLY A 724 15.40 -11.73 -31.20
N VAL A 725 14.70 -12.84 -31.42
CA VAL A 725 13.90 -13.57 -30.41
C VAL A 725 12.75 -12.78 -29.73
N GLY A 726 12.49 -11.53 -30.14
CA GLY A 726 11.55 -10.56 -29.53
C GLY A 726 10.10 -11.02 -29.34
N GLN A 727 9.61 -11.90 -30.19
CA GLN A 727 8.17 -12.08 -30.34
C GLN A 727 7.59 -13.27 -29.58
N ASN A 728 8.37 -13.98 -28.76
CA ASN A 728 7.96 -15.28 -28.26
C ASN A 728 6.64 -15.21 -27.48
N TRP A 729 5.76 -16.16 -27.76
CA TRP A 729 4.36 -16.31 -27.31
C TRP A 729 3.29 -15.63 -28.18
N TYR A 730 3.37 -14.31 -28.44
CA TYR A 730 2.34 -13.58 -29.21
C TYR A 730 1.98 -14.16 -30.61
N PRO A 731 2.91 -14.59 -31.49
CA PRO A 731 2.55 -15.15 -32.78
C PRO A 731 1.71 -16.41 -32.62
N ARG A 732 2.05 -17.21 -31.60
CA ARG A 732 1.34 -18.45 -31.31
C ARG A 732 -0.06 -18.16 -30.76
N LEU A 733 -0.21 -17.14 -29.91
CA LEU A 733 -1.52 -16.68 -29.43
C LEU A 733 -2.41 -16.20 -30.60
N HIS A 734 -1.86 -15.45 -31.55
CA HIS A 734 -2.60 -14.96 -32.74
C HIS A 734 -3.08 -16.07 -33.70
N LEU A 735 -2.59 -17.31 -33.57
CA LEU A 735 -3.12 -18.48 -34.30
C LEU A 735 -4.45 -19.01 -33.71
N ASP A 736 -4.82 -18.58 -32.51
CA ASP A 736 -6.15 -18.77 -31.95
C ASP A 736 -7.09 -17.66 -32.41
N SER A 737 -8.12 -18.01 -33.17
CA SER A 737 -9.12 -17.06 -33.68
C SER A 737 -9.86 -16.32 -32.58
N ASN A 738 -10.05 -16.94 -31.39
CA ASN A 738 -10.68 -16.30 -30.26
C ASN A 738 -9.77 -15.23 -29.64
N TYR A 739 -8.47 -15.52 -29.50
CA TYR A 739 -7.49 -14.54 -29.03
C TYR A 739 -7.39 -13.38 -30.01
N LYS A 740 -7.26 -13.67 -31.31
CA LYS A 740 -7.17 -12.66 -32.36
C LYS A 740 -8.39 -11.72 -32.38
N LEU A 741 -9.60 -12.27 -32.21
CA LEU A 741 -10.83 -11.48 -32.15
C LEU A 741 -10.87 -10.63 -30.87
N ALA A 742 -10.61 -11.24 -29.70
CA ALA A 742 -10.58 -10.52 -28.42
C ALA A 742 -9.55 -9.37 -28.42
N HIS A 743 -8.39 -9.60 -29.05
CA HIS A 743 -7.37 -8.58 -29.25
C HIS A 743 -7.95 -7.37 -30.01
N TRP A 744 -8.61 -7.57 -31.16
CA TRP A 744 -9.20 -6.45 -31.90
C TRP A 744 -10.47 -5.87 -31.28
N ASP A 745 -11.28 -6.67 -30.56
CA ASP A 745 -12.39 -6.17 -29.74
C ASP A 745 -11.87 -5.14 -28.75
N ARG A 746 -10.80 -5.49 -28.03
CA ARG A 746 -10.15 -4.63 -27.06
C ARG A 746 -9.58 -3.35 -27.67
N TYR A 747 -8.96 -3.42 -28.85
CA TYR A 747 -8.52 -2.21 -29.57
C TYR A 747 -9.68 -1.25 -29.86
N TRP A 748 -10.78 -1.75 -30.44
CA TRP A 748 -11.91 -0.89 -30.80
C TRP A 748 -12.67 -0.38 -29.58
N GLU A 749 -12.65 -1.09 -28.47
CA GLU A 749 -13.07 -0.59 -27.16
C GLU A 749 -12.21 0.61 -26.75
N MET A 750 -10.88 0.44 -26.69
CA MET A 750 -9.96 1.52 -26.31
C MET A 750 -10.06 2.72 -27.26
N ARG A 751 -10.22 2.48 -28.56
CA ARG A 751 -10.35 3.51 -29.61
C ARG A 751 -11.61 4.38 -29.44
N ARG A 752 -12.64 3.88 -28.75
CA ARG A 752 -13.85 4.64 -28.36
C ARG A 752 -13.73 5.34 -27.01
N THR A 753 -12.75 4.95 -26.19
CA THR A 753 -12.54 5.46 -24.84
C THR A 753 -11.21 6.22 -24.76
N ILE A 754 -10.19 5.64 -24.13
CA ILE A 754 -8.91 6.29 -23.80
C ILE A 754 -8.07 6.65 -25.03
N PHE A 755 -8.27 5.98 -26.17
CA PHE A 755 -7.64 6.29 -27.47
C PHE A 755 -8.60 6.94 -28.47
N ALA A 756 -9.73 7.46 -28.01
CA ALA A 756 -10.51 8.39 -28.82
C ALA A 756 -9.65 9.64 -29.12
N SER A 757 -9.74 10.19 -30.34
CA SER A 757 -8.83 11.26 -30.77
C SER A 757 -8.96 12.52 -29.92
N ASN A 758 -10.19 12.82 -29.46
CA ASN A 758 -10.46 13.88 -28.50
C ASN A 758 -9.92 13.57 -27.10
N ALA A 759 -10.01 12.31 -26.62
CA ALA A 759 -9.51 11.91 -25.31
C ALA A 759 -7.96 11.97 -25.23
N VAL A 760 -7.28 11.49 -26.27
CA VAL A 760 -5.81 11.59 -26.40
C VAL A 760 -5.38 13.05 -26.40
N ASN A 761 -6.00 13.88 -27.24
CA ASN A 761 -5.68 15.31 -27.30
C ASN A 761 -5.97 16.00 -25.96
N ALA A 762 -7.09 15.71 -25.31
CA ALA A 762 -7.40 16.26 -23.99
C ALA A 762 -6.37 15.89 -22.93
N THR A 763 -5.86 14.65 -22.96
CA THR A 763 -4.80 14.21 -22.03
C THR A 763 -3.50 14.99 -22.27
N ILE A 764 -3.08 15.13 -23.53
CA ILE A 764 -1.89 15.91 -23.92
C ILE A 764 -2.04 17.37 -23.50
N GLU A 765 -3.19 18.00 -23.82
CA GLU A 765 -3.46 19.39 -23.45
C GLU A 765 -3.51 19.59 -21.94
N GLY A 766 -4.05 18.62 -21.17
CA GLY A 766 -4.02 18.64 -19.71
C GLY A 766 -2.59 18.67 -19.16
N HIS A 767 -1.71 17.78 -19.65
CA HIS A 767 -0.29 17.80 -19.28
C HIS A 767 0.40 19.08 -19.72
N MET A 768 0.09 19.60 -20.91
CA MET A 768 0.62 20.87 -21.38
C MET A 768 0.21 22.03 -20.48
N ALA A 769 -1.06 22.12 -20.10
CA ALA A 769 -1.55 23.16 -19.20
C ALA A 769 -0.87 23.09 -17.84
N THR A 770 -0.70 21.90 -17.27
CA THR A 770 0.04 21.69 -16.01
C THR A 770 1.51 22.11 -16.13
N LEU A 771 2.20 21.73 -17.21
CA LEU A 771 3.62 22.09 -17.37
C LEU A 771 3.82 23.57 -17.76
N LEU A 772 2.84 24.17 -18.46
CA LEU A 772 2.91 25.56 -18.90
C LEU A 772 2.46 26.57 -17.83
N ASP A 773 1.73 26.16 -16.80
CA ASP A 773 1.35 27.06 -15.70
C ASP A 773 0.74 28.39 -16.21
N GLY A 774 -0.17 28.30 -17.18
CA GLY A 774 -0.81 29.45 -17.83
C GLY A 774 0.08 30.28 -18.79
N TYR A 775 1.36 29.94 -18.96
CA TYR A 775 2.25 30.62 -19.89
C TYR A 775 1.88 30.37 -21.35
N SER A 776 1.52 31.42 -22.08
CA SER A 776 1.09 31.36 -23.48
C SER A 776 2.22 31.55 -24.51
N GLY A 777 3.41 31.95 -24.08
CA GLY A 777 4.57 32.16 -24.95
C GLY A 777 5.28 30.86 -25.35
N LEU A 778 6.09 30.90 -26.41
CA LEU A 778 6.94 29.78 -26.83
C LEU A 778 8.15 29.63 -25.89
N VAL A 779 8.37 28.44 -25.35
CA VAL A 779 9.53 28.16 -24.50
C VAL A 779 10.72 27.72 -25.36
N SER A 780 11.89 28.33 -25.13
CA SER A 780 13.17 28.00 -25.79
C SER A 780 14.30 27.88 -24.76
N ASN A 781 15.48 27.40 -25.18
CA ASN A 781 16.67 27.24 -24.33
C ASN A 781 17.19 28.55 -23.70
N ARG A 782 16.64 29.72 -24.05
CA ARG A 782 17.10 31.05 -23.60
C ARG A 782 16.08 31.77 -22.71
N ALA A 783 15.16 31.04 -22.10
CA ALA A 783 14.17 31.65 -21.22
C ALA A 783 14.82 32.43 -20.04
N PRO A 784 14.37 33.66 -19.75
CA PRO A 784 14.74 34.40 -18.55
C PRO A 784 14.40 33.64 -17.26
N VAL A 785 15.11 33.89 -16.15
CA VAL A 785 14.96 33.12 -14.89
C VAL A 785 13.72 33.56 -14.14
N GLU A 786 13.31 34.80 -14.37
CA GLU A 786 12.16 35.45 -13.77
C GLU A 786 10.83 34.85 -14.28
N ILE A 787 10.86 34.07 -15.37
CA ILE A 787 9.68 33.35 -15.84
C ILE A 787 9.37 32.23 -14.84
N GLN A 788 8.25 32.36 -14.14
CA GLN A 788 7.76 31.38 -13.16
C GLN A 788 7.18 30.09 -13.78
N ASN A 789 7.34 29.88 -15.08
CA ASN A 789 6.95 28.68 -15.79
C ASN A 789 7.96 27.52 -15.57
N PRO A 790 7.51 26.33 -15.13
CA PRO A 790 8.39 25.17 -14.89
C PRO A 790 9.21 24.73 -16.10
N VAL A 791 8.61 24.68 -17.30
CA VAL A 791 9.26 24.23 -18.54
C VAL A 791 10.38 25.20 -18.96
N ALA A 792 10.15 26.50 -18.81
CA ALA A 792 11.11 27.56 -19.07
C ALA A 792 12.33 27.42 -18.16
N ARG A 793 12.10 27.19 -16.85
CA ARG A 793 13.18 26.89 -15.91
C ARG A 793 13.94 25.61 -16.28
N HIS A 794 13.22 24.54 -16.65
CA HIS A 794 13.84 23.27 -17.05
C HIS A 794 14.76 23.46 -18.26
N PHE A 795 14.29 24.04 -19.38
CA PHE A 795 15.12 24.19 -20.59
C PHE A 795 16.16 25.31 -20.50
N ARG A 796 16.05 26.22 -19.53
CA ARG A 796 17.17 27.10 -19.16
C ARG A 796 18.27 26.32 -18.45
N LYS A 797 17.91 25.44 -17.50
CA LYS A 797 18.85 24.57 -16.78
C LYS A 797 19.52 23.58 -17.74
N TRP A 798 18.72 23.00 -18.62
CA TRP A 798 19.11 21.98 -19.60
C TRP A 798 18.80 22.47 -21.02
N PRO A 799 19.69 23.24 -21.67
CA PRO A 799 19.44 23.82 -22.98
C PRO A 799 19.52 22.77 -24.11
N ARG A 800 18.48 21.93 -24.21
CA ARG A 800 18.43 20.75 -25.08
C ARG A 800 17.53 20.89 -26.31
N LEU A 801 16.62 21.85 -26.38
CA LEU A 801 15.72 22.01 -27.55
C LEU A 801 16.54 22.26 -28.82
N GLY A 802 16.25 21.53 -29.89
CA GLY A 802 17.00 21.59 -31.15
C GLY A 802 18.35 20.87 -31.11
N VAL A 803 18.65 20.13 -30.05
CA VAL A 803 19.85 19.29 -29.92
C VAL A 803 19.45 17.82 -30.02
N ARG A 804 20.15 17.06 -30.87
CA ARG A 804 19.91 15.63 -31.00
C ARG A 804 20.66 14.87 -29.90
N ASP A 805 19.92 14.17 -29.03
CA ASP A 805 20.44 13.11 -28.17
C ASP A 805 20.17 11.77 -28.84
N TRP A 806 21.06 10.80 -28.72
CA TRP A 806 20.70 9.43 -29.11
C TRP A 806 19.66 8.89 -28.10
N PRO A 807 18.56 8.24 -28.52
CA PRO A 807 18.21 7.81 -29.90
C PRO A 807 17.19 8.70 -30.64
N ASN A 808 17.12 10.01 -30.38
CA ASN A 808 16.13 10.88 -31.04
C ASN A 808 16.27 10.88 -32.58
N PRO A 809 15.14 11.01 -33.31
CA PRO A 809 15.14 11.19 -34.76
C PRO A 809 16.00 12.38 -35.23
N PRO A 810 16.60 12.33 -36.43
CA PRO A 810 17.36 13.46 -36.98
C PRO A 810 16.58 14.78 -37.09
N ALA A 811 15.25 14.70 -37.24
CA ALA A 811 14.34 15.84 -37.33
C ALA A 811 14.37 16.74 -36.06
N GLU A 812 14.75 16.19 -34.91
CA GLU A 812 14.85 16.88 -33.62
C GLU A 812 15.68 18.16 -33.69
N THR A 813 16.74 18.17 -34.50
CA THR A 813 17.64 19.33 -34.68
C THR A 813 16.95 20.60 -35.18
N ARG A 814 15.73 20.46 -35.72
CA ARG A 814 14.91 21.55 -36.26
C ARG A 814 13.83 22.04 -35.30
N ILE A 815 13.56 21.29 -34.23
CA ILE A 815 12.50 21.59 -33.25
C ILE A 815 13.11 22.42 -32.12
N ARG A 816 12.87 23.73 -32.12
CA ARG A 816 13.59 24.69 -31.23
C ARG A 816 12.75 25.25 -30.09
N THR A 817 11.50 24.82 -29.99
CA THR A 817 10.59 25.22 -28.92
C THR A 817 9.94 23.98 -28.32
N TRP A 818 9.65 24.03 -27.03
CA TRP A 818 9.03 22.90 -26.34
C TRP A 818 7.63 22.59 -26.88
N GLN A 819 6.83 23.61 -27.22
CA GLN A 819 5.52 23.38 -27.84
C GLN A 819 5.62 22.63 -29.17
N ALA A 820 6.68 22.86 -29.95
CA ALA A 820 6.89 22.13 -31.20
C ALA A 820 7.33 20.68 -30.97
N GLU A 821 8.00 20.37 -29.85
CA GLU A 821 8.28 18.97 -29.42
C GLU A 821 6.98 18.22 -29.14
N VAL A 822 6.06 18.85 -28.39
CA VAL A 822 4.76 18.25 -28.06
C VAL A 822 3.90 18.09 -29.32
N GLU A 823 3.91 19.07 -30.22
CA GLU A 823 3.18 19.01 -31.48
C GLU A 823 3.72 17.92 -32.41
N TYR A 824 5.04 17.69 -32.44
CA TYR A 824 5.64 16.56 -33.18
C TYR A 824 5.13 15.21 -32.65
N MET A 825 5.18 15.01 -31.33
CA MET A 825 4.67 13.79 -30.68
C MET A 825 3.17 13.58 -30.95
N ARG A 826 2.37 14.64 -30.82
CA ARG A 826 0.93 14.62 -31.08
C ARG A 826 0.61 14.19 -32.51
N ASN A 827 1.26 14.81 -33.50
CA ASN A 827 1.07 14.48 -34.91
C ASN A 827 1.49 13.05 -35.24
N TRP A 828 2.59 12.58 -34.65
CA TRP A 828 3.03 11.19 -34.79
C TRP A 828 1.98 10.22 -34.26
N LEU A 829 1.43 10.48 -33.07
CA LEU A 829 0.44 9.62 -32.42
C LEU A 829 -0.89 9.61 -33.18
N GLN A 830 -1.32 10.77 -33.70
CA GLN A 830 -2.50 10.84 -34.55
C GLN A 830 -2.33 9.96 -35.80
N GLN A 831 -1.21 10.09 -36.51
CA GLN A 831 -0.91 9.26 -37.68
C GLN A 831 -0.84 7.77 -37.32
N ARG A 832 -0.34 7.43 -36.12
CA ARG A 832 -0.26 6.05 -35.64
C ARG A 832 -1.65 5.44 -35.45
N LEU A 833 -2.55 6.17 -34.79
CA LEU A 833 -3.93 5.72 -34.56
C LEU A 833 -4.70 5.61 -35.87
N GLU A 834 -4.54 6.58 -36.79
CA GLU A 834 -5.14 6.51 -38.13
C GLU A 834 -4.63 5.29 -38.93
N TRP A 835 -3.33 5.01 -38.85
CA TRP A 835 -2.76 3.82 -39.49
C TRP A 835 -3.29 2.51 -38.88
N LEU A 836 -3.38 2.42 -37.54
CA LEU A 836 -3.91 1.25 -36.83
C LEU A 836 -5.39 1.00 -37.15
N ASP A 837 -6.20 2.07 -37.26
CA ASP A 837 -7.59 1.99 -37.68
C ASP A 837 -7.66 1.24 -39.04
N ASP A 838 -6.72 1.53 -39.95
CA ASP A 838 -6.61 0.93 -41.29
C ASP A 838 -5.96 -0.47 -41.31
N GLN A 839 -5.28 -0.90 -40.23
CA GLN A 839 -4.56 -2.19 -40.17
C GLN A 839 -5.39 -3.39 -39.76
N SER A 840 -6.65 -3.20 -39.45
CA SER A 840 -7.61 -4.32 -39.45
C SER A 840 -7.57 -5.13 -40.77
N LEU A 841 -6.92 -4.63 -41.85
CA LEU A 841 -7.06 -5.10 -43.22
C LEU A 841 -5.91 -5.94 -43.86
N ARG A 842 -4.82 -6.37 -43.18
CA ARG A 842 -3.75 -7.24 -43.76
C ARG A 842 -3.04 -8.10 -42.67
N VAL A 843 -2.59 -9.36 -42.83
CA VAL A 843 -2.43 -10.33 -43.95
C VAL A 843 -2.83 -11.76 -43.48
N GLY A 844 -3.54 -12.53 -44.32
CA GLY A 844 -3.72 -13.99 -44.17
C GLY A 844 -5.01 -14.49 -43.50
N SER A 845 -5.83 -13.62 -42.90
CA SER A 845 -7.19 -13.94 -42.43
C SER A 845 -7.92 -12.64 -42.11
N VAL A 846 -9.02 -12.38 -42.81
CA VAL A 846 -9.76 -11.10 -42.81
C VAL A 846 -10.24 -10.75 -41.40
N VAL A 847 -9.73 -9.67 -40.81
CA VAL A 847 -10.38 -9.08 -39.64
C VAL A 847 -11.15 -7.86 -40.11
N TYR A 848 -12.48 -7.97 -40.08
CA TYR A 848 -13.36 -6.88 -40.48
C TYR A 848 -13.22 -5.69 -39.52
N ARG A 849 -13.51 -4.47 -39.97
CA ARG A 849 -13.86 -3.38 -39.04
C ARG A 849 -15.20 -3.69 -38.38
N PRO A 850 -15.46 -3.19 -37.16
CA PRO A 850 -16.81 -3.19 -36.61
C PRO A 850 -17.79 -2.53 -37.60
N PRO A 851 -19.06 -2.97 -37.67
CA PRO A 851 -20.06 -2.30 -38.48
C PRO A 851 -20.21 -0.83 -38.05
N ASN A 852 -20.46 0.05 -39.02
CA ASN A 852 -20.75 1.46 -38.77
C ASN A 852 -22.19 1.60 -38.30
N LEU A 853 -22.39 2.15 -37.11
CA LEU A 853 -23.69 2.65 -36.68
C LEU A 853 -23.83 4.09 -37.17
N SER A 854 -24.97 4.44 -37.77
CA SER A 854 -25.24 5.78 -38.30
C SER A 854 -25.21 6.87 -37.24
N LEU A 855 -25.37 6.48 -35.98
CA LEU A 855 -25.34 7.35 -34.82
C LEU A 855 -24.52 6.68 -33.73
N ALA A 856 -23.58 7.43 -33.14
CA ALA A 856 -23.02 7.07 -31.85
C ALA A 856 -24.10 7.12 -30.75
N GLY A 857 -23.90 6.33 -29.70
CA GLY A 857 -24.75 6.34 -28.51
C GLY A 857 -24.91 7.76 -27.95
N ARG A 858 -26.13 8.10 -27.51
CA ARG A 858 -26.52 9.45 -27.10
C ARG A 858 -27.83 9.49 -26.33
N LEU A 859 -28.10 10.62 -25.69
CA LEU A 859 -29.42 11.00 -25.23
C LEU A 859 -30.34 11.32 -26.41
N ILE A 860 -31.57 10.83 -26.37
CA ILE A 860 -32.63 11.10 -27.35
C ILE A 860 -33.92 11.48 -26.62
N SER A 861 -34.63 12.49 -27.12
CA SER A 861 -35.90 12.97 -26.58
C SER A 861 -37.09 12.71 -27.53
N ALA A 862 -36.83 12.01 -28.62
CA ALA A 862 -37.81 11.57 -29.61
C ALA A 862 -37.28 10.32 -30.31
N PRO A 863 -38.16 9.49 -30.92
CA PRO A 863 -37.72 8.30 -31.63
C PRO A 863 -36.73 8.64 -32.76
N ILE A 864 -35.63 7.90 -32.86
CA ILE A 864 -34.62 8.05 -33.91
C ILE A 864 -34.49 6.77 -34.74
N GLN A 865 -33.91 6.89 -35.92
CA GLN A 865 -33.53 5.75 -36.76
C GLN A 865 -32.02 5.53 -36.68
N VAL A 866 -31.61 4.31 -36.32
CA VAL A 866 -30.21 3.87 -36.34
C VAL A 866 -30.06 2.85 -37.45
N SER A 867 -29.21 3.14 -38.43
CA SER A 867 -28.83 2.18 -39.45
C SER A 867 -27.45 1.60 -39.16
N MET A 868 -27.28 0.33 -39.50
CA MET A 868 -26.00 -0.38 -39.34
C MET A 868 -25.51 -0.77 -40.74
N THR A 869 -24.33 -0.29 -41.12
CA THR A 869 -23.75 -0.64 -42.41
C THR A 869 -22.44 -1.37 -42.21
N PRO A 870 -22.12 -2.39 -43.04
CA PRO A 870 -20.76 -2.85 -43.15
C PRO A 870 -19.85 -1.65 -43.46
N TYR A 871 -18.65 -1.64 -42.91
CA TYR A 871 -17.70 -0.59 -43.22
C TYR A 871 -17.23 -0.72 -44.67
N HIS A 872 -17.60 0.25 -45.52
CA HIS A 872 -17.13 0.37 -46.90
C HIS A 872 -16.33 1.66 -47.06
N ARG A 873 -15.00 1.55 -47.20
CA ARG A 873 -14.16 2.65 -47.71
C ARG A 873 -13.63 2.21 -49.07
N GLN A 874 -13.71 3.03 -50.12
CA GLN A 874 -12.94 2.73 -51.33
C GLN A 874 -11.46 2.95 -51.02
N HIS A 875 -10.71 1.86 -50.85
CA HIS A 875 -9.26 1.89 -50.86
C HIS A 875 -8.80 1.41 -52.24
N ALA A 876 -7.79 2.05 -52.84
CA ALA A 876 -7.38 1.79 -54.23
C ALA A 876 -6.90 0.34 -54.51
N THR A 877 -6.74 -0.50 -53.48
CA THR A 877 -6.09 -1.82 -53.56
C THR A 877 -6.73 -2.91 -52.69
N LEU A 878 -7.85 -2.65 -51.98
CA LEU A 878 -8.48 -3.62 -51.07
C LEU A 878 -10.00 -3.68 -51.28
N ILE A 879 -10.55 -4.89 -51.48
CA ILE A 879 -11.98 -5.15 -51.59
C ILE A 879 -12.45 -5.71 -50.24
N PHE A 880 -13.43 -5.06 -49.62
CA PHE A 880 -14.05 -5.49 -48.37
C PHE A 880 -15.03 -6.63 -48.66
N PRO A 881 -15.08 -7.72 -47.87
CA PRO A 881 -16.01 -8.81 -48.15
C PRO A 881 -17.45 -8.41 -47.84
N ASP A 882 -18.38 -8.85 -48.68
CA ASP A 882 -19.82 -8.78 -48.42
C ASP A 882 -20.18 -9.72 -47.25
N GLY A 883 -20.93 -9.21 -46.27
CA GLY A 883 -21.30 -9.92 -45.05
C GLY A 883 -22.59 -9.43 -44.44
N ALA A 884 -23.19 -10.25 -43.59
CA ALA A 884 -24.40 -9.89 -42.86
C ALA A 884 -24.02 -9.24 -41.53
N VAL A 885 -24.63 -8.10 -41.21
CA VAL A 885 -24.53 -7.51 -39.88
C VAL A 885 -25.55 -8.20 -38.98
N TYR A 886 -25.09 -8.67 -37.82
CA TYR A 886 -25.94 -9.21 -36.76
C TYR A 886 -25.83 -8.31 -35.54
N TYR A 887 -26.95 -8.07 -34.86
CA TYR A 887 -26.99 -7.26 -33.66
C TYR A 887 -27.90 -7.83 -32.58
N THR A 888 -27.73 -7.35 -31.35
CA THR A 888 -28.65 -7.56 -30.24
C THR A 888 -29.03 -6.19 -29.66
N THR A 889 -30.13 -6.15 -28.92
CA THR A 889 -30.62 -4.94 -28.24
C THR A 889 -30.66 -5.10 -26.71
N ASP A 890 -30.19 -6.24 -26.20
CA ASP A 890 -30.21 -6.60 -24.78
C ASP A 890 -28.82 -6.62 -24.16
N ASN A 891 -27.86 -5.93 -24.80
CA ASN A 891 -26.44 -5.88 -24.41
C ASN A 891 -25.70 -7.24 -24.46
N SER A 892 -26.30 -8.32 -25.00
CA SER A 892 -25.55 -9.56 -25.25
C SER A 892 -24.70 -9.47 -26.52
N ASP A 893 -23.62 -10.25 -26.64
CA ASP A 893 -22.88 -10.32 -27.90
C ASP A 893 -23.68 -11.15 -28.93
N PRO A 894 -23.85 -10.72 -30.19
CA PRO A 894 -24.46 -11.54 -31.24
C PRO A 894 -23.69 -12.83 -31.55
N ARG A 895 -22.45 -12.96 -31.04
CA ARG A 895 -21.59 -14.14 -31.15
C ARG A 895 -21.46 -14.87 -29.81
N LEU A 896 -21.58 -16.20 -29.81
CA LEU A 896 -21.30 -17.05 -28.66
C LEU A 896 -19.78 -17.26 -28.45
N PRO A 897 -19.31 -17.61 -27.23
CA PRO A 897 -17.87 -17.84 -26.98
C PRO A 897 -17.22 -18.91 -27.87
N ASN A 898 -17.98 -19.91 -28.30
CA ASN A 898 -17.54 -20.96 -29.23
C ASN A 898 -17.46 -20.48 -30.70
N GLY A 899 -17.89 -19.25 -31.00
CA GLY A 899 -17.87 -18.64 -32.32
C GLY A 899 -19.16 -18.78 -33.14
N GLU A 900 -20.16 -19.47 -32.61
CA GLU A 900 -21.47 -19.63 -33.25
C GLU A 900 -22.36 -18.38 -33.09
N LEU A 901 -23.43 -18.33 -33.89
CA LEU A 901 -24.44 -17.26 -33.80
C LEU A 901 -25.25 -17.41 -32.51
N SER A 902 -25.41 -16.32 -31.76
CA SER A 902 -26.30 -16.29 -30.59
C SER A 902 -27.76 -16.43 -31.01
N GLY A 903 -28.56 -17.18 -30.25
CA GLY A 903 -30.02 -17.25 -30.47
C GLY A 903 -30.74 -15.91 -30.27
N LYS A 904 -30.06 -14.91 -29.68
CA LYS A 904 -30.54 -13.54 -29.51
C LYS A 904 -30.12 -12.60 -30.64
N ALA A 905 -29.26 -13.05 -31.56
CA ALA A 905 -28.75 -12.24 -32.65
C ALA A 905 -29.80 -12.04 -33.74
N ILE A 906 -30.00 -10.80 -34.15
CA ILE A 906 -30.92 -10.38 -35.20
C ILE A 906 -30.08 -9.99 -36.41
N GLN A 907 -30.36 -10.59 -37.58
CA GLN A 907 -29.74 -10.16 -38.82
C GLN A 907 -30.33 -8.80 -39.23
N TYR A 908 -29.45 -7.81 -39.45
CA TYR A 908 -29.84 -6.47 -39.86
C TYR A 908 -30.27 -6.46 -41.33
N SER A 909 -31.50 -5.97 -41.59
CA SER A 909 -32.08 -5.82 -42.92
C SER A 909 -32.64 -4.42 -43.21
N GLU A 910 -33.00 -3.67 -42.16
CA GLU A 910 -33.59 -2.33 -42.25
C GLU A 910 -33.22 -1.48 -41.02
N SER A 911 -33.39 -0.16 -41.11
CA SER A 911 -33.09 0.76 -40.01
C SER A 911 -33.88 0.42 -38.75
N LEU A 912 -33.20 0.46 -37.60
CA LEU A 912 -33.80 0.19 -36.30
C LEU A 912 -34.37 1.49 -35.71
N THR A 913 -35.66 1.46 -35.37
CA THR A 913 -36.31 2.57 -34.65
C THR A 913 -36.00 2.47 -33.17
N ILE A 914 -35.36 3.48 -32.62
CA ILE A 914 -35.05 3.58 -31.19
C ILE A 914 -36.05 4.54 -30.54
N SER A 915 -37.05 3.98 -29.86
CA SER A 915 -38.08 4.71 -29.12
C SER A 915 -38.05 4.45 -27.62
N SER A 916 -37.02 3.76 -27.14
CA SER A 916 -36.76 3.47 -25.74
C SER A 916 -35.25 3.35 -25.53
N SER A 917 -34.80 3.46 -24.29
CA SER A 917 -33.38 3.25 -23.97
C SER A 917 -32.94 1.83 -24.34
N VAL A 918 -31.81 1.71 -25.02
CA VAL A 918 -31.31 0.43 -25.57
C VAL A 918 -29.80 0.47 -25.78
N THR A 919 -29.13 -0.66 -25.57
CA THR A 919 -27.74 -0.89 -25.98
C THR A 919 -27.73 -1.82 -27.18
N ILE A 920 -27.18 -1.34 -28.29
CA ILE A 920 -27.01 -2.11 -29.52
C ILE A 920 -25.61 -2.68 -29.56
N ASN A 921 -25.49 -4.00 -29.61
CA ASN A 921 -24.23 -4.71 -29.83
C ASN A 921 -24.27 -5.36 -31.21
N ALA A 922 -23.40 -4.95 -32.12
CA ALA A 922 -23.41 -5.38 -33.52
C ALA A 922 -22.05 -5.90 -33.99
N ARG A 923 -22.07 -6.97 -34.80
CA ARG A 923 -20.90 -7.52 -35.49
C ARG A 923 -21.25 -7.82 -36.95
N LEU A 924 -20.27 -7.68 -37.84
CA LEU A 924 -20.34 -8.21 -39.20
C LEU A 924 -19.89 -9.68 -39.20
N TYR A 925 -20.63 -10.54 -39.88
CA TYR A 925 -20.25 -11.93 -40.12
C TYR A 925 -20.07 -12.19 -41.61
N ALA A 926 -18.83 -12.54 -42.00
CA ALA A 926 -18.50 -12.88 -43.38
C ALA A 926 -17.36 -13.91 -43.43
N ALA A 927 -17.38 -14.80 -44.42
CA ALA A 927 -16.39 -15.86 -44.62
C ALA A 927 -16.09 -16.69 -43.35
N ARG A 928 -17.13 -16.97 -42.54
CA ARG A 928 -17.05 -17.68 -41.24
C ARG A 928 -16.19 -16.97 -40.19
N GLN A 929 -16.01 -15.66 -40.31
CA GLN A 929 -15.28 -14.83 -39.36
C GLN A 929 -16.15 -13.65 -38.90
N TRP A 930 -15.97 -13.27 -37.65
CA TRP A 930 -16.69 -12.17 -37.01
C TRP A 930 -15.82 -10.92 -36.99
N SER A 931 -16.42 -9.74 -37.21
CA SER A 931 -15.78 -8.46 -36.91
C SER A 931 -15.65 -8.25 -35.41
N PRO A 932 -14.80 -7.30 -34.99
CA PRO A 932 -14.88 -6.71 -33.67
C PRO A 932 -16.26 -6.13 -33.36
N LEU A 933 -16.56 -5.97 -32.08
CA LEU A 933 -17.84 -5.49 -31.58
C LEU A 933 -17.98 -3.97 -31.77
N ALA A 934 -19.10 -3.59 -32.39
CA ALA A 934 -19.61 -2.24 -32.34
C ALA A 934 -20.68 -2.16 -31.24
N THR A 935 -20.54 -1.19 -30.33
CA THR A 935 -21.56 -0.90 -29.31
C THR A 935 -22.04 0.53 -29.46
N ALA A 936 -23.33 0.76 -29.23
CA ALA A 936 -23.88 2.08 -29.00
C ALA A 936 -25.06 2.01 -28.05
N THR A 937 -25.05 2.88 -27.04
CA THR A 937 -26.14 2.99 -26.08
C THR A 937 -26.92 4.28 -26.28
N PHE A 938 -28.23 4.14 -26.52
CA PHE A 938 -29.17 5.23 -26.73
C PHE A 938 -30.08 5.36 -25.52
N LEU A 939 -30.27 6.60 -25.06
CA LEU A 939 -30.94 6.91 -23.81
C LEU A 939 -32.19 7.74 -24.08
N TYR A 940 -33.37 7.12 -24.02
CA TYR A 940 -34.64 7.77 -24.36
C TYR A 940 -35.25 8.48 -23.14
N ASP A 941 -35.52 9.78 -23.26
CA ASP A 941 -36.06 10.65 -22.21
C ASP A 941 -35.31 10.53 -20.87
N ALA A 942 -34.00 10.26 -20.93
CA ALA A 942 -33.15 10.24 -19.76
C ALA A 942 -32.67 11.66 -19.42
N VAL A 943 -32.65 11.99 -18.13
CA VAL A 943 -32.13 13.26 -17.61
C VAL A 943 -30.76 13.05 -16.98
N PRO A 944 -29.84 14.03 -17.04
CA PRO A 944 -28.56 13.93 -16.34
C PRO A 944 -28.75 13.74 -14.82
N ALA A 945 -27.86 12.97 -14.21
CA ALA A 945 -27.79 12.87 -12.75
C ALA A 945 -27.53 14.25 -12.11
N SER A 946 -28.24 14.54 -11.04
CA SER A 946 -28.12 15.79 -10.28
C SER A 946 -28.57 15.58 -8.83
N HIS A 947 -28.29 16.57 -7.98
CA HIS A 947 -28.68 16.57 -6.56
C HIS A 947 -30.18 16.36 -6.27
N SER A 948 -31.07 16.53 -7.26
CA SER A 948 -32.52 16.40 -7.11
C SER A 948 -33.07 15.05 -7.58
N ASN A 949 -32.26 14.21 -8.23
CA ASN A 949 -32.74 12.96 -8.84
C ASN A 949 -31.91 11.71 -8.51
N LEU A 950 -30.69 11.86 -7.97
CA LEU A 950 -29.81 10.75 -7.59
C LEU A 950 -29.35 10.93 -6.13
N VAL A 951 -29.45 9.85 -5.34
CA VAL A 951 -28.96 9.81 -3.95
C VAL A 951 -28.12 8.55 -3.71
N ILE A 952 -27.29 8.58 -2.68
CA ILE A 952 -26.72 7.38 -2.07
C ILE A 952 -27.77 6.79 -1.12
N SER A 953 -28.15 5.52 -1.29
CA SER A 953 -29.21 4.89 -0.50
C SER A 953 -28.68 3.96 0.59
N GLU A 954 -27.49 3.37 0.39
CA GLU A 954 -26.92 2.41 1.33
C GLU A 954 -25.39 2.41 1.30
N ILE A 955 -24.76 2.25 2.46
CA ILE A 955 -23.29 2.19 2.65
C ILE A 955 -22.95 1.02 3.57
N LEU A 956 -22.19 0.04 3.07
CA LEU A 956 -21.59 -1.01 3.90
C LEU A 956 -20.07 -0.77 3.98
N TYR A 957 -19.61 -0.20 5.09
CA TYR A 957 -18.21 0.16 5.34
C TYR A 957 -17.52 -0.69 6.41
N GLN A 958 -18.26 -1.57 7.09
CA GLN A 958 -17.72 -2.58 8.01
C GLN A 958 -18.38 -3.95 7.78
N PRO A 959 -18.02 -4.68 6.71
CA PRO A 959 -18.64 -5.98 6.44
C PRO A 959 -18.30 -7.04 7.49
N ALA A 960 -19.22 -8.01 7.68
CA ALA A 960 -18.94 -9.15 8.54
C ALA A 960 -17.81 -10.03 7.97
N PRO A 961 -16.99 -10.69 8.82
CA PRO A 961 -15.89 -11.55 8.38
C PRO A 961 -16.28 -12.60 7.33
N PRO A 962 -15.32 -13.06 6.48
CA PRO A 962 -15.55 -14.17 5.57
C PRO A 962 -16.04 -15.43 6.31
N THR A 963 -17.03 -16.11 5.73
CA THR A 963 -17.48 -17.44 6.18
C THR A 963 -16.46 -18.52 5.78
N PRO A 964 -16.48 -19.72 6.38
CA PRO A 964 -15.58 -20.81 6.00
C PRO A 964 -15.63 -21.17 4.50
N ASP A 965 -16.82 -21.14 3.89
CA ASP A 965 -16.99 -21.43 2.46
C ASP A 965 -16.38 -20.33 1.57
N GLU A 966 -16.43 -19.07 2.02
CA GLU A 966 -15.79 -17.94 1.33
C GLU A 966 -14.27 -17.97 1.46
N ILE A 967 -13.76 -18.36 2.64
CA ILE A 967 -12.33 -18.61 2.88
C ILE A 967 -11.84 -19.73 1.96
N ALA A 968 -12.59 -20.83 1.86
CA ALA A 968 -12.29 -21.93 0.94
C ALA A 968 -12.33 -21.50 -0.54
N ALA A 969 -13.12 -20.47 -0.87
CA ALA A 969 -13.16 -19.85 -2.20
C ALA A 969 -12.06 -18.78 -2.43
N GLY A 970 -11.14 -18.61 -1.46
CA GLY A 970 -10.00 -17.69 -1.51
C GLY A 970 -10.30 -16.25 -1.06
N ILE A 971 -11.42 -16.02 -0.36
CA ILE A 971 -11.79 -14.70 0.17
C ILE A 971 -11.38 -14.61 1.63
N LEU A 972 -10.34 -13.83 1.92
CA LEU A 972 -9.71 -13.76 3.24
C LEU A 972 -9.92 -12.41 3.95
N ASN A 973 -10.40 -11.38 3.24
CA ASN A 973 -10.56 -10.03 3.77
C ASN A 973 -12.03 -9.59 3.74
N ALA A 974 -12.58 -9.21 4.89
CA ALA A 974 -13.95 -8.70 5.01
C ALA A 974 -14.20 -7.44 4.17
N GLN A 975 -13.18 -6.57 3.99
CA GLN A 975 -13.28 -5.34 3.19
C GLN A 975 -13.63 -5.61 1.71
N GLN A 976 -13.37 -6.83 1.22
CA GLN A 976 -13.77 -7.23 -0.14
C GLN A 976 -15.30 -7.23 -0.34
N PHE A 977 -16.09 -7.23 0.75
CA PHE A 977 -17.54 -7.19 0.71
C PHE A 977 -18.14 -5.77 0.85
N GLU A 978 -17.32 -4.72 0.99
CA GLU A 978 -17.80 -3.33 1.06
C GLU A 978 -18.59 -2.95 -0.20
N PHE A 979 -19.62 -2.12 -0.02
CA PHE A 979 -20.39 -1.60 -1.15
C PHE A 979 -21.01 -0.22 -0.88
N LEU A 980 -21.31 0.49 -1.98
CA LEU A 980 -22.15 1.69 -2.02
C LEU A 980 -23.35 1.45 -2.95
N GLU A 981 -24.55 1.87 -2.54
CA GLU A 981 -25.73 1.87 -3.40
C GLU A 981 -26.15 3.29 -3.79
N LEU A 982 -26.39 3.53 -5.09
CA LEU A 982 -26.98 4.77 -5.59
C LEU A 982 -28.37 4.49 -6.16
N ARG A 983 -29.29 5.42 -5.92
CA ARG A 983 -30.71 5.28 -6.27
C ARG A 983 -31.23 6.47 -7.05
N ASN A 984 -31.97 6.19 -8.12
CA ASN A 984 -32.77 7.19 -8.81
C ASN A 984 -34.09 7.42 -8.06
N ILE A 985 -34.26 8.62 -7.52
CA ILE A 985 -35.44 9.02 -6.74
C ILE A 985 -36.49 9.77 -7.56
N SER A 986 -36.22 9.99 -8.85
CA SER A 986 -37.13 10.69 -9.75
C SER A 986 -38.03 9.74 -10.53
N ARG A 987 -39.01 10.33 -11.24
CA ARG A 987 -39.89 9.61 -12.19
C ARG A 987 -39.29 9.43 -13.59
N HIS A 988 -38.12 10.02 -13.85
CA HIS A 988 -37.45 9.96 -15.15
C HIS A 988 -36.33 8.94 -15.10
N THR A 989 -35.92 8.39 -16.24
CA THR A 989 -34.67 7.63 -16.32
C THR A 989 -33.51 8.59 -16.06
N VAL A 990 -32.59 8.26 -15.16
CA VAL A 990 -31.41 9.08 -14.86
C VAL A 990 -30.19 8.49 -15.55
N ASN A 991 -29.48 9.33 -16.31
CA ASN A 991 -28.19 9.00 -16.89
C ASN A 991 -27.08 9.33 -15.90
N VAL A 992 -26.41 8.30 -15.39
CA VAL A 992 -25.26 8.43 -14.50
C VAL A 992 -23.92 8.36 -15.24
N ALA A 993 -23.90 8.29 -16.58
CA ALA A 993 -22.65 8.37 -17.33
C ALA A 993 -21.88 9.65 -16.99
N GLY A 994 -20.62 9.51 -16.58
CA GLY A 994 -19.78 10.63 -16.14
C GLY A 994 -20.02 11.09 -14.70
N VAL A 995 -20.95 10.46 -13.95
CA VAL A 995 -20.97 10.64 -12.48
C VAL A 995 -19.66 10.10 -11.92
N ARG A 996 -19.05 10.88 -11.03
CA ARG A 996 -17.81 10.51 -10.34
C ARG A 996 -18.04 10.47 -8.84
N ILE A 997 -17.62 9.38 -8.21
CA ILE A 997 -17.47 9.27 -6.76
C ILE A 997 -15.98 9.40 -6.46
N SER A 998 -15.64 10.22 -5.48
CA SER A 998 -14.27 10.49 -5.04
C SER A 998 -14.26 10.79 -3.54
N ARG A 999 -13.07 10.79 -2.94
CA ARG A 999 -12.84 10.87 -1.48
C ARG A 999 -13.36 9.60 -0.80
N GLY A 1000 -12.48 8.93 -0.05
CA GLY A 1000 -12.68 7.57 0.46
C GLY A 1000 -12.59 6.48 -0.60
N VAL A 1001 -13.50 6.51 -1.58
CA VAL A 1001 -13.48 5.63 -2.75
C VAL A 1001 -13.50 6.41 -4.06
N ASP A 1002 -12.92 5.87 -5.14
CA ASP A 1002 -12.92 6.47 -6.48
C ASP A 1002 -13.63 5.56 -7.49
N PHE A 1003 -14.66 6.09 -8.13
CA PHE A 1003 -15.38 5.42 -9.20
C PHE A 1003 -15.90 6.41 -10.23
N ASP A 1004 -15.64 6.13 -11.51
CA ASP A 1004 -16.13 6.95 -12.62
C ASP A 1004 -17.05 6.13 -13.53
N PHE A 1005 -18.33 6.51 -13.54
CA PHE A 1005 -19.36 5.88 -14.36
C PHE A 1005 -19.13 6.05 -15.87
N ALA A 1006 -18.20 6.90 -16.31
CA ALA A 1006 -17.75 6.96 -17.70
C ALA A 1006 -17.12 5.65 -18.19
N PHE A 1007 -16.63 4.81 -17.26
CA PHE A 1007 -16.04 3.50 -17.56
C PHE A 1007 -16.95 2.31 -17.18
N ALA A 1008 -18.08 2.55 -16.52
CA ALA A 1008 -19.07 1.51 -16.22
C ALA A 1008 -19.66 0.90 -17.51
N PRO A 1009 -20.17 -0.34 -17.53
CA PRO A 1009 -20.88 -0.87 -18.71
C PRO A 1009 -22.02 0.05 -19.14
N GLU A 1010 -22.17 0.33 -20.43
CA GLU A 1010 -23.15 1.32 -20.91
C GLU A 1010 -24.59 1.02 -20.45
N ALA A 1011 -24.97 -0.27 -20.39
CA ALA A 1011 -26.27 -0.72 -19.91
C ALA A 1011 -26.55 -0.38 -18.44
N SER A 1012 -25.52 -0.15 -17.63
CA SER A 1012 -25.60 0.17 -16.21
C SER A 1012 -25.52 1.68 -15.93
N ARG A 1013 -25.32 2.51 -16.96
CA ARG A 1013 -25.25 3.98 -16.84
C ARG A 1013 -26.64 4.64 -16.82
N LEU A 1014 -27.69 3.83 -16.87
CA LEU A 1014 -29.08 4.25 -16.82
C LEU A 1014 -29.78 3.65 -15.63
N LEU A 1015 -30.37 4.50 -14.81
CA LEU A 1015 -31.29 4.07 -13.76
C LEU A 1015 -32.70 4.46 -14.14
N LYS A 1016 -33.61 3.49 -14.31
CA LYS A 1016 -35.04 3.78 -14.44
C LYS A 1016 -35.59 4.39 -13.14
N ALA A 1017 -36.80 4.94 -13.20
CA ALA A 1017 -37.47 5.49 -12.01
C ALA A 1017 -37.51 4.47 -10.87
N GLY A 1018 -36.94 4.82 -9.71
CA GLY A 1018 -36.88 3.95 -8.54
C GLY A 1018 -35.88 2.79 -8.65
N GLU A 1019 -35.02 2.75 -9.65
CA GLU A 1019 -33.95 1.76 -9.76
C GLU A 1019 -32.73 2.15 -8.90
N SER A 1020 -31.97 1.14 -8.48
CA SER A 1020 -30.71 1.30 -7.75
C SER A 1020 -29.57 0.55 -8.45
N VAL A 1021 -28.36 1.05 -8.27
CA VAL A 1021 -27.11 0.44 -8.72
C VAL A 1021 -26.15 0.28 -7.54
N VAL A 1022 -25.36 -0.79 -7.56
CA VAL A 1022 -24.41 -1.14 -6.50
C VAL A 1022 -22.98 -1.07 -7.05
N LEU A 1023 -22.12 -0.37 -6.32
CA LEU A 1023 -20.68 -0.34 -6.50
C LEU A 1023 -20.05 -1.15 -5.38
N VAL A 1024 -19.09 -2.02 -5.70
CA VAL A 1024 -18.56 -3.01 -4.75
C VAL A 1024 -17.04 -2.89 -4.65
N ALA A 1025 -16.42 -3.32 -3.55
CA ALA A 1025 -14.97 -3.37 -3.46
C ALA A 1025 -14.38 -4.49 -4.34
N ASP A 1026 -14.91 -5.72 -4.22
CA ASP A 1026 -14.52 -6.88 -5.01
C ASP A 1026 -15.76 -7.60 -5.56
N ARG A 1027 -15.87 -7.67 -6.88
CA ARG A 1027 -17.02 -8.24 -7.58
C ARG A 1027 -17.13 -9.74 -7.37
N ARG A 1028 -16.01 -10.46 -7.25
CA ARG A 1028 -16.01 -11.91 -7.03
C ARG A 1028 -16.48 -12.17 -5.60
N ALA A 1029 -15.85 -11.55 -4.60
CA ALA A 1029 -16.21 -11.70 -3.20
C ALA A 1029 -17.68 -11.33 -2.96
N PHE A 1030 -18.10 -10.17 -3.48
CA PHE A 1030 -19.48 -9.72 -3.42
C PHE A 1030 -20.45 -10.72 -4.06
N SER A 1031 -20.15 -11.28 -5.23
CA SER A 1031 -21.05 -12.25 -5.88
C SER A 1031 -21.20 -13.56 -5.11
N ILE A 1032 -20.20 -13.95 -4.32
CA ILE A 1032 -20.25 -15.15 -3.46
C ILE A 1032 -21.12 -14.87 -2.23
N ARG A 1033 -20.97 -13.70 -1.59
CA ARG A 1033 -21.75 -13.28 -0.41
C ARG A 1033 -23.21 -12.96 -0.75
N TYR A 1034 -23.44 -12.35 -1.91
CA TYR A 1034 -24.77 -11.89 -2.36
C TYR A 1034 -25.18 -12.57 -3.68
N PRO A 1035 -25.37 -13.90 -3.71
CA PRO A 1035 -25.63 -14.65 -4.94
C PRO A 1035 -26.97 -14.28 -5.59
N ASN A 1036 -27.88 -13.66 -4.83
CA ASN A 1036 -29.21 -13.27 -5.29
C ASN A 1036 -29.28 -11.83 -5.80
N THR A 1037 -28.23 -11.01 -5.61
CA THR A 1037 -28.21 -9.66 -6.17
C THR A 1037 -28.00 -9.75 -7.68
N PRO A 1038 -28.94 -9.26 -8.52
CA PRO A 1038 -28.82 -9.38 -9.96
C PRO A 1038 -27.52 -8.75 -10.45
N SER A 1039 -26.72 -9.49 -11.22
CA SER A 1039 -25.41 -9.01 -11.72
C SER A 1039 -25.52 -7.73 -12.56
N ALA A 1040 -26.68 -7.48 -13.18
CA ALA A 1040 -27.00 -6.25 -13.91
C ALA A 1040 -27.04 -4.99 -13.01
N LYS A 1041 -27.27 -5.15 -11.69
CA LYS A 1041 -27.25 -4.05 -10.71
C LYS A 1041 -25.86 -3.76 -10.17
N VAL A 1042 -24.90 -4.68 -10.30
CA VAL A 1042 -23.51 -4.48 -9.86
C VAL A 1042 -22.73 -3.80 -10.97
N VAL A 1043 -22.53 -2.50 -10.84
CA VAL A 1043 -22.10 -1.63 -11.95
C VAL A 1043 -20.60 -1.60 -12.13
N GLY A 1044 -19.84 -1.76 -11.04
CA GLY A 1044 -18.39 -1.72 -11.10
C GLY A 1044 -17.76 -1.94 -9.75
N GLN A 1045 -16.44 -2.11 -9.77
CA GLN A 1045 -15.66 -2.07 -8.55
C GLN A 1045 -15.17 -0.64 -8.31
N PHE A 1046 -15.40 -0.08 -7.13
CA PHE A 1046 -14.76 1.18 -6.75
C PHE A 1046 -13.32 0.93 -6.31
N ARG A 1047 -12.48 1.96 -6.39
CA ARG A 1047 -11.09 1.97 -5.88
C ARG A 1047 -11.07 2.58 -4.48
N GLY A 1048 -10.09 2.24 -3.65
CA GLY A 1048 -10.07 2.63 -2.24
C GLY A 1048 -10.90 1.70 -1.35
N HIS A 1049 -11.00 2.04 -0.07
CA HIS A 1049 -11.79 1.32 0.93
C HIS A 1049 -12.60 2.34 1.71
N LEU A 1050 -13.76 1.91 2.17
CA LEU A 1050 -14.57 2.72 3.07
C LEU A 1050 -13.97 2.62 4.48
N ASP A 1051 -13.42 3.72 5.02
CA ASP A 1051 -12.78 3.67 6.34
C ASP A 1051 -13.76 3.25 7.44
N SER A 1052 -13.40 2.19 8.16
CA SER A 1052 -14.12 1.70 9.33
C SER A 1052 -14.36 2.76 10.41
N ALA A 1053 -13.50 3.79 10.54
CA ALA A 1053 -13.71 4.88 11.48
C ALA A 1053 -14.69 5.96 10.96
N GLY A 1054 -14.89 6.02 9.64
CA GLY A 1054 -15.66 7.06 8.96
C GLY A 1054 -14.87 7.74 7.82
N ASP A 1055 -15.56 8.08 6.75
CA ASP A 1055 -14.94 8.61 5.53
C ASP A 1055 -15.78 9.70 4.87
N SER A 1056 -15.13 10.53 4.05
CA SER A 1056 -15.78 11.60 3.28
C SER A 1056 -16.06 11.13 1.86
N LEU A 1057 -17.30 11.26 1.39
CA LEU A 1057 -17.70 10.92 0.02
C LEU A 1057 -18.12 12.18 -0.74
N LEU A 1058 -17.57 12.34 -1.96
CA LEU A 1058 -17.95 13.37 -2.92
C LEU A 1058 -18.49 12.73 -4.21
N ILE A 1059 -19.75 13.01 -4.53
CA ILE A 1059 -20.45 12.56 -5.74
C ILE A 1059 -20.64 13.78 -6.65
N GLN A 1060 -20.03 13.75 -7.83
CA GLN A 1060 -20.13 14.80 -8.85
C GLN A 1060 -20.89 14.29 -10.07
N ALA A 1061 -21.66 15.18 -10.69
CA ALA A 1061 -22.29 14.95 -11.98
C ALA A 1061 -21.26 15.06 -13.13
N ALA A 1062 -21.67 14.67 -14.33
CA ALA A 1062 -20.82 14.69 -15.53
C ALA A 1062 -20.31 16.08 -15.93
N ASP A 1063 -21.00 17.14 -15.52
CA ASP A 1063 -20.58 18.54 -15.74
C ASP A 1063 -19.68 19.09 -14.63
N GLY A 1064 -19.31 18.26 -13.64
CA GLY A 1064 -18.50 18.62 -12.50
C GLY A 1064 -19.28 19.21 -11.31
N SER A 1065 -20.59 19.45 -11.45
CA SER A 1065 -21.42 19.94 -10.34
C SER A 1065 -21.56 18.89 -9.23
N VAL A 1066 -21.62 19.33 -7.98
CA VAL A 1066 -21.74 18.43 -6.82
C VAL A 1066 -23.18 17.91 -6.71
N ILE A 1067 -23.34 16.59 -6.75
CA ILE A 1067 -24.61 15.91 -6.43
C ILE A 1067 -24.74 15.82 -4.91
N ARG A 1068 -23.69 15.34 -4.23
CA ARG A 1068 -23.59 15.23 -2.76
C ARG A 1068 -22.14 15.28 -2.29
N GLU A 1069 -21.94 15.82 -1.11
CA GLU A 1069 -20.68 15.79 -0.37
C GLU A 1069 -21.01 15.63 1.12
N PHE A 1070 -20.52 14.59 1.77
CA PHE A 1070 -20.74 14.34 3.20
C PHE A 1070 -19.69 13.40 3.78
N ARG A 1071 -19.57 13.37 5.11
CA ARG A 1071 -18.72 12.44 5.85
C ARG A 1071 -19.59 11.58 6.76
N TYR A 1072 -19.48 10.25 6.67
CA TYR A 1072 -20.08 9.34 7.65
C TYR A 1072 -19.06 8.97 8.73
N GLU A 1073 -19.52 8.61 9.93
CA GLU A 1073 -18.65 8.24 11.05
C GLU A 1073 -19.14 6.97 11.75
N SER A 1074 -18.21 6.28 12.42
CA SER A 1074 -18.51 5.10 13.25
C SER A 1074 -19.01 5.43 14.65
N ALA A 1075 -18.89 6.70 15.06
CA ALA A 1075 -19.31 7.19 16.36
C ALA A 1075 -20.61 8.00 16.28
N SER A 1076 -21.29 8.11 17.42
CA SER A 1076 -22.44 9.01 17.61
C SER A 1076 -22.10 10.43 17.11
N PRO A 1077 -22.99 11.13 16.37
CA PRO A 1077 -24.43 10.87 16.23
C PRO A 1077 -24.85 9.95 15.07
N TRP A 1078 -23.91 9.29 14.39
CA TRP A 1078 -24.23 8.32 13.33
C TRP A 1078 -24.73 6.99 13.90
N PRO A 1079 -25.61 6.25 13.18
CA PRO A 1079 -26.06 4.94 13.64
C PRO A 1079 -24.88 4.00 13.88
N ALA A 1080 -24.79 3.45 15.10
CA ALA A 1080 -23.71 2.53 15.45
C ALA A 1080 -23.89 1.20 14.71
N VAL A 1081 -23.04 0.94 13.72
CA VAL A 1081 -22.96 -0.35 12.99
C VAL A 1081 -21.87 -1.28 13.55
N GLY A 1082 -21.46 -1.06 14.80
CA GLY A 1082 -20.16 -1.43 15.41
C GLY A 1082 -19.57 -2.85 15.20
N ASP A 1083 -18.28 -2.96 15.53
CA ASP A 1083 -17.42 -4.15 15.74
C ASP A 1083 -17.36 -5.23 14.65
N GLY A 1084 -17.67 -4.92 13.38
CA GLY A 1084 -17.66 -5.93 12.31
C GLY A 1084 -18.89 -6.84 12.29
N THR A 1085 -20.02 -6.35 12.84
CA THR A 1085 -21.33 -7.01 12.79
C THR A 1085 -21.90 -7.14 11.37
N GLY A 1086 -21.37 -6.39 10.40
CA GLY A 1086 -21.77 -6.42 9.00
C GLY A 1086 -23.01 -5.62 8.65
N LEU A 1087 -23.53 -4.77 9.52
CA LEU A 1087 -24.69 -3.91 9.23
C LEU A 1087 -24.30 -2.73 8.33
N SER A 1088 -25.21 -2.27 7.47
CA SER A 1088 -25.01 -1.10 6.60
C SER A 1088 -25.78 0.12 7.10
N LEU A 1089 -25.36 1.32 6.68
CA LEU A 1089 -26.11 2.56 6.83
C LEU A 1089 -27.13 2.68 5.69
N ILE A 1090 -28.40 2.93 6.02
CA ILE A 1090 -29.51 3.12 5.08
C ILE A 1090 -29.99 4.56 5.14
N LEU A 1091 -30.06 5.25 4.00
CA LEU A 1091 -30.60 6.61 3.96
C LEU A 1091 -32.11 6.55 4.20
N ASN A 1092 -32.60 7.22 5.25
CA ASN A 1092 -34.00 7.25 5.65
C ASN A 1092 -34.86 8.01 4.62
N HIS A 1093 -35.91 7.38 4.08
CA HIS A 1093 -36.78 7.99 3.07
C HIS A 1093 -36.04 8.65 1.89
N PRO A 1094 -35.25 7.88 1.10
CA PRO A 1094 -34.40 8.46 0.05
C PRO A 1094 -35.22 9.21 -1.01
N THR A 1095 -36.49 8.85 -1.22
CA THR A 1095 -37.42 9.55 -2.13
C THR A 1095 -37.80 10.96 -1.69
N LYS A 1096 -37.62 11.31 -0.40
CA LYS A 1096 -37.76 12.68 0.11
C LYS A 1096 -36.47 13.50 -0.03
N ASN A 1097 -35.39 12.88 -0.52
CA ASN A 1097 -34.10 13.51 -0.76
C ASN A 1097 -33.50 14.17 0.50
N PRO A 1098 -33.44 13.48 1.65
CA PRO A 1098 -32.85 14.06 2.87
C PRO A 1098 -31.36 14.38 2.67
N ASP A 1099 -30.83 15.25 3.54
CA ASP A 1099 -29.41 15.59 3.50
C ASP A 1099 -28.57 14.45 4.13
N PRO A 1100 -27.72 13.75 3.35
CA PRO A 1100 -26.89 12.68 3.88
C PRO A 1100 -25.78 13.17 4.83
N ALA A 1101 -25.50 14.48 4.90
CA ALA A 1101 -24.56 15.03 5.89
C ALA A 1101 -25.15 15.08 7.31
N VAL A 1102 -26.47 14.92 7.45
CA VAL A 1102 -27.14 14.85 8.75
C VAL A 1102 -27.17 13.40 9.19
N ALA A 1103 -26.49 13.07 10.29
CA ALA A 1103 -26.39 11.70 10.81
C ALA A 1103 -27.76 11.04 11.05
N PHE A 1104 -28.75 11.79 11.53
CA PHE A 1104 -30.14 11.33 11.73
C PHE A 1104 -30.93 11.04 10.44
N SER A 1105 -30.37 11.39 9.27
CA SER A 1105 -30.91 10.95 7.98
C SER A 1105 -30.59 9.47 7.70
N TRP A 1106 -29.80 8.80 8.53
CA TRP A 1106 -29.39 7.42 8.35
C TRP A 1106 -29.97 6.49 9.41
N LEU A 1107 -30.24 5.25 9.02
CA LEU A 1107 -30.69 4.14 9.87
C LEU A 1107 -29.69 2.98 9.74
N THR A 1108 -29.71 2.03 10.68
CA THR A 1108 -29.02 0.74 10.50
C THR A 1108 -29.89 -0.21 9.67
N SER A 1109 -29.26 -1.03 8.83
CA SER A 1109 -29.95 -2.08 8.09
C SER A 1109 -30.54 -3.15 9.01
N ALA A 1110 -31.70 -3.71 8.66
CA ALA A 1110 -32.32 -4.81 9.41
C ALA A 1110 -31.60 -6.17 9.27
N LYS A 1111 -30.63 -6.31 8.37
CA LYS A 1111 -29.89 -7.56 8.10
C LYS A 1111 -28.39 -7.32 8.10
N THR A 1112 -27.65 -8.24 8.74
CA THR A 1112 -26.21 -8.37 8.51
C THR A 1112 -25.94 -8.60 7.02
N GLY A 1113 -25.00 -7.83 6.47
CA GLY A 1113 -24.69 -7.72 5.05
C GLY A 1113 -25.50 -6.66 4.29
N GLY A 1114 -26.43 -5.97 4.95
CA GLY A 1114 -27.29 -4.99 4.29
C GLY A 1114 -28.26 -5.63 3.29
N THR A 1115 -28.78 -4.81 2.37
CA THR A 1115 -29.78 -5.20 1.37
C THR A 1115 -29.43 -4.79 -0.06
N PRO A 1116 -28.19 -5.03 -0.55
CA PRO A 1116 -27.71 -4.44 -1.78
C PRO A 1116 -28.53 -4.85 -3.00
N GLY A 1117 -28.97 -3.85 -3.76
CA GLY A 1117 -29.78 -4.01 -4.97
C GLY A 1117 -31.27 -4.18 -4.69
N THR A 1118 -31.72 -4.10 -3.44
CA THR A 1118 -33.13 -4.10 -3.04
C THR A 1118 -33.45 -2.87 -2.19
N PHE A 1119 -34.67 -2.37 -2.25
CA PHE A 1119 -35.05 -1.24 -1.40
C PHE A 1119 -35.12 -1.70 0.06
N GLY A 1120 -34.18 -1.23 0.88
CA GLY A 1120 -34.11 -1.53 2.31
C GLY A 1120 -35.36 -1.06 3.05
N VAL A 1121 -36.08 -2.00 3.66
CA VAL A 1121 -37.05 -1.74 4.73
C VAL A 1121 -36.24 -1.58 6.01
N GLY A 1122 -36.03 -0.34 6.45
CA GLY A 1122 -35.61 -0.04 7.82
C GLY A 1122 -36.69 -0.49 8.82
N ASN A 1123 -36.30 -0.71 10.07
CA ASN A 1123 -37.11 -1.33 11.13
C ASN A 1123 -38.16 -0.36 11.73
N ASP A 1124 -38.91 0.35 10.89
CA ASP A 1124 -39.68 1.55 11.29
C ASP A 1124 -41.17 1.25 11.57
N THR A 1125 -41.59 -0.01 11.60
CA THR A 1125 -42.99 -0.41 11.84
C THR A 1125 -43.09 -1.36 13.03
N PHE A 1126 -43.98 -1.07 13.96
CA PHE A 1126 -44.30 -1.98 15.06
C PHE A 1126 -44.85 -3.30 14.50
N VAL A 1127 -44.24 -4.42 14.87
CA VAL A 1127 -44.68 -5.77 14.53
C VAL A 1127 -44.97 -6.51 15.83
N GLY A 1128 -46.25 -6.57 16.21
CA GLY A 1128 -46.68 -7.19 17.48
C GLY A 1128 -48.17 -6.99 17.75
N ILE A 1129 -48.65 -7.45 18.90
CA ILE A 1129 -50.00 -7.16 19.39
C ILE A 1129 -49.91 -5.86 20.23
N PRO A 1130 -50.52 -4.74 19.81
CA PRO A 1130 -50.27 -3.44 20.43
C PRO A 1130 -50.52 -3.35 21.94
N ASP A 1131 -51.53 -4.05 22.43
CA ASP A 1131 -51.98 -4.02 23.83
C ASP A 1131 -51.43 -5.20 24.67
N GLN A 1132 -50.51 -5.99 24.11
CA GLN A 1132 -49.80 -7.00 24.87
C GLN A 1132 -48.80 -6.32 25.82
N ASP A 1133 -48.48 -6.99 26.92
CA ASP A 1133 -47.50 -6.58 27.93
C ASP A 1133 -46.55 -7.78 28.06
N THR A 1134 -45.52 -7.80 27.21
CA THR A 1134 -44.69 -8.99 26.98
C THR A 1134 -43.78 -9.31 28.16
N ASP A 1135 -43.28 -8.30 28.86
CA ASP A 1135 -42.41 -8.46 30.02
C ASP A 1135 -43.14 -8.38 31.37
N GLY A 1136 -44.41 -7.96 31.38
CA GLY A 1136 -45.29 -7.98 32.55
C GLY A 1136 -45.10 -6.77 33.48
N ASP A 1137 -44.51 -5.69 33.00
CA ASP A 1137 -44.25 -4.47 33.78
C ASP A 1137 -45.49 -3.54 33.89
N GLY A 1138 -46.55 -3.84 33.12
CA GLY A 1138 -47.80 -3.09 33.07
C GLY A 1138 -47.87 -2.03 31.96
N LEU A 1139 -46.85 -1.90 31.12
CA LEU A 1139 -46.85 -1.11 29.89
C LEU A 1139 -47.25 -1.98 28.69
N ALA A 1140 -47.87 -1.34 27.70
CA ALA A 1140 -48.24 -2.04 26.47
C ALA A 1140 -47.08 -2.01 25.47
N ASP A 1141 -46.84 -3.11 24.76
CA ASP A 1141 -45.77 -3.29 23.78
C ASP A 1141 -45.72 -2.13 22.75
N LEU A 1142 -46.88 -1.63 22.28
CA LEU A 1142 -46.91 -0.49 21.36
C LEU A 1142 -46.38 0.80 22.02
N PHE A 1143 -46.69 1.00 23.29
CA PHE A 1143 -46.27 2.16 24.06
C PHE A 1143 -44.77 2.08 24.37
N GLU A 1144 -44.30 0.89 24.75
CA GLU A 1144 -42.90 0.62 25.00
C GLU A 1144 -42.05 0.86 23.75
N PHE A 1145 -42.47 0.28 22.62
CA PHE A 1145 -41.87 0.52 21.31
C PHE A 1145 -41.86 2.02 20.94
N ALA A 1146 -42.94 2.75 21.22
CA ALA A 1146 -42.99 4.19 20.95
C ALA A 1146 -42.13 5.02 21.90
N SER A 1147 -41.96 4.58 23.15
CA SER A 1147 -41.21 5.28 24.19
C SER A 1147 -39.70 4.97 24.15
N GLY A 1148 -39.33 3.84 23.55
CA GLY A 1148 -37.99 3.29 23.50
C GLY A 1148 -37.58 2.50 24.74
N SER A 1149 -38.55 2.03 25.54
CA SER A 1149 -38.31 0.99 26.56
C SER A 1149 -38.17 -0.39 25.90
N ASP A 1150 -37.73 -1.38 26.67
CA ASP A 1150 -37.31 -2.69 26.18
C ASP A 1150 -38.40 -3.72 26.46
N LEU A 1151 -39.04 -4.21 25.39
CA LEU A 1151 -40.21 -5.10 25.38
C LEU A 1151 -40.02 -6.45 26.08
N GLU A 1152 -38.77 -6.84 26.36
CA GLU A 1152 -38.44 -8.12 26.99
C GLU A 1152 -37.87 -7.94 28.41
N ASN A 1153 -37.79 -6.71 28.92
CA ASN A 1153 -37.09 -6.39 30.15
C ASN A 1153 -37.91 -5.49 31.08
N ALA A 1154 -38.58 -6.13 32.05
CA ALA A 1154 -39.46 -5.48 33.02
C ALA A 1154 -38.77 -4.44 33.94
N ASP A 1155 -37.44 -4.33 33.92
CA ASP A 1155 -36.69 -3.29 34.64
C ASP A 1155 -36.43 -2.03 33.77
N SER A 1156 -36.88 -2.01 32.50
CA SER A 1156 -36.68 -0.91 31.55
C SER A 1156 -37.56 0.30 31.90
N ALA A 1157 -36.95 1.36 32.44
CA ALA A 1157 -37.71 2.49 32.96
C ALA A 1157 -38.32 3.39 31.87
N PHE A 1158 -39.65 3.50 31.83
CA PHE A 1158 -40.35 4.57 31.10
C PHE A 1158 -40.12 5.95 31.76
N PHE A 1159 -39.74 6.94 30.96
CA PHE A 1159 -39.50 8.31 31.44
C PHE A 1159 -40.65 9.25 31.05
N LEU A 1160 -41.41 9.70 32.07
CA LEU A 1160 -42.37 10.81 32.00
C LEU A 1160 -42.24 11.69 33.25
N ARG A 1161 -42.11 12.99 33.04
CA ARG A 1161 -42.06 13.99 34.09
C ARG A 1161 -43.05 15.11 33.77
N VAL A 1162 -43.90 15.43 34.74
CA VAL A 1162 -44.80 16.60 34.67
C VAL A 1162 -44.40 17.57 35.76
N ALA A 1163 -44.18 18.84 35.40
CA ALA A 1163 -43.71 19.84 36.36
C ALA A 1163 -44.26 21.23 36.07
N LEU A 1164 -44.33 22.07 37.11
CA LEU A 1164 -44.41 23.52 36.93
C LEU A 1164 -42.99 24.02 36.67
N THR A 1165 -42.77 24.56 35.47
CA THR A 1165 -41.46 25.07 35.08
C THR A 1165 -41.56 26.58 34.83
N PRO A 1166 -40.77 27.41 35.54
CA PRO A 1166 -40.64 28.82 35.23
C PRO A 1166 -39.92 28.97 33.89
N LEU A 1167 -40.62 29.44 32.87
CA LEU A 1167 -40.07 29.67 31.53
C LEU A 1167 -40.11 31.16 31.18
N GLU A 1168 -39.10 31.64 30.47
CA GLU A 1168 -39.05 32.99 29.91
C GLU A 1168 -39.46 32.93 28.44
N ILE A 1169 -40.60 33.53 28.12
CA ILE A 1169 -41.19 33.54 26.77
C ILE A 1169 -41.56 34.98 26.44
N ASP A 1170 -41.14 35.46 25.28
CA ASP A 1170 -41.38 36.84 24.80
C ASP A 1170 -40.98 37.94 25.81
N GLY A 1171 -39.92 37.69 26.59
CA GLY A 1171 -39.40 38.63 27.59
C GLY A 1171 -40.16 38.66 28.92
N ALA A 1172 -41.12 37.76 29.14
CA ALA A 1172 -41.83 37.59 30.41
C ALA A 1172 -41.57 36.21 31.02
N ARG A 1173 -41.19 36.17 32.31
CA ARG A 1173 -40.99 34.93 33.07
C ARG A 1173 -42.28 34.53 33.78
N SER A 1174 -42.79 33.32 33.53
CA SER A 1174 -44.01 32.79 34.14
C SER A 1174 -43.95 31.28 34.31
N ASP A 1175 -44.76 30.73 35.22
CA ASP A 1175 -44.83 29.28 35.45
C ASP A 1175 -45.76 28.61 34.46
N TYR A 1176 -45.26 27.62 33.73
CA TYR A 1176 -46.02 26.80 32.80
C TYR A 1176 -46.05 25.35 33.27
N LEU A 1177 -47.18 24.66 33.03
CA LEU A 1177 -47.19 23.21 33.11
C LEU A 1177 -46.40 22.64 31.94
N THR A 1178 -45.37 21.86 32.25
CA THR A 1178 -44.55 21.15 31.26
C THR A 1178 -44.69 19.65 31.38
N PHE A 1179 -44.61 18.98 30.23
CA PHE A 1179 -44.63 17.53 30.05
C PHE A 1179 -43.34 17.14 29.38
N GLN A 1180 -42.55 16.32 30.06
CA GLN A 1180 -41.29 15.84 29.55
C GLN A 1180 -41.36 14.32 29.43
N PHE A 1181 -41.20 13.74 28.25
CA PHE A 1181 -41.26 12.29 28.06
C PHE A 1181 -40.25 11.81 27.02
N ARG A 1182 -39.87 10.54 27.11
CA ARG A 1182 -38.94 9.88 26.18
C ARG A 1182 -39.70 9.13 25.08
N ARG A 1183 -39.21 9.20 23.84
CA ARG A 1183 -39.77 8.51 22.67
C ARG A 1183 -38.72 8.11 21.65
N GLN A 1184 -39.02 7.11 20.82
CA GLN A 1184 -38.23 6.85 19.61
C GLN A 1184 -38.38 8.00 18.59
N PRO A 1185 -37.29 8.46 17.95
CA PRO A 1185 -37.38 9.43 16.86
C PRO A 1185 -37.95 8.77 15.60
N THR A 1186 -39.14 9.20 15.18
CA THR A 1186 -39.74 8.92 13.86
C THR A 1186 -39.98 7.45 13.52
N VAL A 1187 -41.04 6.87 14.12
CA VAL A 1187 -41.61 5.58 13.73
C VAL A 1187 -42.71 5.77 12.67
N LEU A 1188 -42.71 4.98 11.61
CA LEU A 1188 -43.74 5.02 10.57
C LEU A 1188 -45.07 4.45 11.09
N GLY A 1189 -46.14 5.22 10.90
CA GLY A 1189 -47.48 4.82 11.29
C GLY A 1189 -47.75 4.90 12.80
N LEU A 1190 -47.03 5.72 13.57
CA LEU A 1190 -47.41 6.04 14.96
C LEU A 1190 -47.73 7.53 15.13
N ALA A 1191 -48.76 7.84 15.92
CA ALA A 1191 -49.11 9.19 16.36
C ALA A 1191 -49.11 9.26 17.89
N ILE A 1192 -48.37 10.23 18.45
CA ILE A 1192 -48.30 10.50 19.89
C ILE A 1192 -48.99 11.84 20.17
N ALA A 1193 -49.93 11.86 21.12
CA ALA A 1193 -50.63 13.08 21.52
C ALA A 1193 -50.77 13.15 23.05
N VAL A 1194 -50.62 14.36 23.61
CA VAL A 1194 -50.99 14.62 25.01
C VAL A 1194 -52.48 14.97 25.05
N GLU A 1195 -53.25 14.18 25.78
CA GLU A 1195 -54.69 14.40 25.98
C GLU A 1195 -54.96 14.79 27.44
N PHE A 1196 -55.97 15.63 27.65
CA PHE A 1196 -56.44 16.11 28.94
C PHE A 1196 -57.89 15.69 29.18
N SER A 1197 -58.23 15.42 30.44
CA SER A 1197 -59.59 15.06 30.86
C SER A 1197 -59.92 15.65 32.23
N ASP A 1198 -61.13 16.19 32.37
CA ASP A 1198 -61.66 16.66 33.66
C ASP A 1198 -62.44 15.58 34.41
N ASP A 1199 -62.79 14.45 33.77
CA ASP A 1199 -63.76 13.46 34.27
C ASP A 1199 -63.40 11.98 34.03
N LEU A 1200 -62.19 11.70 33.49
CA LEU A 1200 -61.72 10.38 33.01
C LEU A 1200 -62.47 9.77 31.83
N ASN A 1201 -63.62 10.32 31.43
CA ASN A 1201 -64.46 9.79 30.35
C ASN A 1201 -64.20 10.52 29.03
N THR A 1202 -64.12 11.84 29.08
CA THR A 1202 -63.92 12.71 27.92
C THR A 1202 -62.46 13.14 27.87
N TRP A 1203 -61.74 12.70 26.85
CA TRP A 1203 -60.34 13.07 26.61
C TRP A 1203 -60.25 13.98 25.40
N LEU A 1204 -59.75 15.20 25.61
CA LEU A 1204 -59.56 16.21 24.58
C LEU A 1204 -58.07 16.41 24.33
N VAL A 1205 -57.69 16.65 23.07
CA VAL A 1205 -56.34 17.16 22.78
C VAL A 1205 -56.24 18.55 23.41
N VAL A 1206 -55.13 18.83 24.09
CA VAL A 1206 -54.94 20.12 24.77
C VAL A 1206 -54.92 21.24 23.73
N GLU A 1207 -55.83 22.22 23.85
CA GLU A 1207 -55.87 23.40 22.98
C GLU A 1207 -55.65 24.70 23.79
N PRO A 1208 -54.74 25.60 23.37
CA PRO A 1208 -53.85 25.45 22.23
C PRO A 1208 -52.88 24.27 22.41
N ALA A 1209 -52.56 23.59 21.30
CA ALA A 1209 -51.64 22.45 21.26
C ALA A 1209 -50.40 22.69 22.14
N PRO A 1210 -49.92 21.69 22.92
CA PRO A 1210 -48.71 21.83 23.71
C PRO A 1210 -47.55 22.28 22.81
N ILE A 1211 -46.83 23.29 23.26
CA ILE A 1211 -45.74 23.92 22.51
C ILE A 1211 -44.43 23.25 22.93
N LEU A 1212 -43.65 22.75 21.98
CA LEU A 1212 -42.33 22.18 22.25
C LEU A 1212 -41.39 23.26 22.80
N VAL A 1213 -40.80 23.00 23.96
CA VAL A 1213 -39.85 23.88 24.68
C VAL A 1213 -38.41 23.44 24.44
N SER A 1214 -38.14 22.14 24.52
CA SER A 1214 -36.82 21.57 24.29
C SER A 1214 -36.91 20.12 23.83
N SER A 1215 -35.87 19.66 23.15
CA SER A 1215 -35.72 18.28 22.71
C SER A 1215 -34.25 17.88 22.93
N SER A 1216 -34.00 16.74 23.56
CA SER A 1216 -32.66 16.22 23.86
C SER A 1216 -32.59 14.75 23.48
N VAL A 1217 -31.63 14.40 22.62
CA VAL A 1217 -31.38 13.01 22.18
C VAL A 1217 -30.45 12.31 23.17
N HIS A 1218 -30.68 11.04 23.42
CA HIS A 1218 -29.87 10.19 24.29
C HIS A 1218 -28.97 9.25 23.50
N ASP A 1219 -27.95 8.70 24.16
CA ASP A 1219 -26.97 7.77 23.56
C ASP A 1219 -27.60 6.48 23.01
N ASP A 1220 -28.78 6.09 23.50
CA ASP A 1220 -29.55 4.93 23.00
C ASP A 1220 -30.49 5.26 21.84
N GLY A 1221 -30.37 6.46 21.26
CA GLY A 1221 -31.13 6.90 20.09
C GLY A 1221 -32.54 7.41 20.38
N THR A 1222 -33.05 7.27 21.61
CA THR A 1222 -34.33 7.88 22.00
C THR A 1222 -34.22 9.39 22.19
N VAL A 1223 -35.35 10.09 22.16
CA VAL A 1223 -35.45 11.54 22.35
C VAL A 1223 -36.33 11.86 23.55
N THR A 1224 -35.83 12.67 24.47
CA THR A 1224 -36.67 13.33 25.48
C THR A 1224 -37.14 14.69 24.98
N GLU A 1225 -38.45 14.88 24.89
CA GLU A 1225 -39.07 16.16 24.53
C GLU A 1225 -39.76 16.77 25.73
N THR A 1226 -39.61 18.10 25.88
CA THR A 1226 -40.33 18.90 26.86
C THR A 1226 -41.35 19.78 26.14
N TYR A 1227 -42.63 19.55 26.38
CA TYR A 1227 -43.73 20.39 25.91
C TYR A 1227 -44.25 21.26 27.06
N ARG A 1228 -44.80 22.43 26.75
CA ARG A 1228 -45.54 23.29 27.69
C ARG A 1228 -46.96 23.54 27.21
N LEU A 1229 -47.86 23.88 28.13
CA LEU A 1229 -49.13 24.48 27.76
C LEU A 1229 -48.95 25.88 27.15
N GLY A 1230 -49.86 26.30 26.27
CA GLY A 1230 -49.80 27.61 25.64
C GLY A 1230 -50.00 28.78 26.60
N THR A 1231 -50.75 28.58 27.70
CA THR A 1231 -51.03 29.59 28.74
C THR A 1231 -50.29 29.30 30.05
N PRO A 1232 -49.74 30.31 30.74
CA PRO A 1232 -49.13 30.13 32.06
C PRO A 1232 -50.18 29.82 33.12
N ILE A 1233 -49.78 29.16 34.22
CA ILE A 1233 -50.71 28.73 35.28
C ILE A 1233 -51.15 29.86 36.22
N VAL A 1234 -50.44 30.99 36.20
CA VAL A 1234 -50.76 32.17 37.02
C VAL A 1234 -52.14 32.78 36.72
N ASP A 1235 -52.76 32.46 35.59
CA ASP A 1235 -54.08 32.99 35.19
C ASP A 1235 -55.28 32.15 35.69
N ASP A 1236 -55.06 30.95 36.25
CA ASP A 1236 -56.13 30.13 36.86
C ASP A 1236 -55.57 29.16 37.94
N PRO A 1237 -55.56 29.58 39.23
CA PRO A 1237 -54.97 28.80 40.32
C PRO A 1237 -55.78 27.57 40.75
N LYS A 1238 -56.88 27.21 40.06
CA LYS A 1238 -57.73 26.04 40.40
C LYS A 1238 -58.01 25.10 39.22
N ARG A 1239 -57.10 24.97 38.27
CA ARG A 1239 -57.23 23.96 37.21
C ARG A 1239 -56.82 22.57 37.73
N SER A 1240 -57.80 21.71 37.99
CA SER A 1240 -57.60 20.29 38.29
C SER A 1240 -58.06 19.44 37.11
N GLY A 1241 -57.20 18.55 36.62
CA GLY A 1241 -57.56 17.57 35.59
C GLY A 1241 -56.46 16.55 35.39
N LEU A 1242 -56.72 15.58 34.53
CA LEU A 1242 -55.88 14.41 34.28
C LEU A 1242 -55.25 14.50 32.90
N LEU A 1243 -54.05 13.95 32.77
CA LEU A 1243 -53.25 14.01 31.55
C LEU A 1243 -52.79 12.60 31.19
N ARG A 1244 -52.78 12.30 29.90
CA ARG A 1244 -52.19 11.06 29.38
C ARG A 1244 -51.42 11.31 28.10
N LEU A 1245 -50.42 10.47 27.88
CA LEU A 1245 -49.76 10.33 26.59
C LEU A 1245 -50.47 9.23 25.82
N ARG A 1246 -51.05 9.55 24.66
CA ARG A 1246 -51.74 8.59 23.81
C ARG A 1246 -50.88 8.27 22.60
N VAL A 1247 -50.51 7.00 22.48
CA VAL A 1247 -49.86 6.43 21.29
C VAL A 1247 -50.93 5.74 20.44
N ARG A 1248 -50.92 5.95 19.12
CA ARG A 1248 -51.81 5.27 18.17
C ARG A 1248 -51.02 4.79 16.98
N GLN A 1249 -51.26 3.55 16.54
CA GLN A 1249 -50.86 3.12 15.21
C GLN A 1249 -51.84 3.69 14.17
N GLN A 1250 -51.33 4.32 13.11
CA GLN A 1250 -52.07 4.97 12.03
C GLN A 1250 -52.37 4.01 10.87
#